data_AF-A0A7Y6NRJ6-F1
#
_entry.id   AF-A0A7Y6NRJ6-F1
#
_cell.length_a   1.000
_cell.length_b   1.000
_cell.length_c   1.000
_cell.angle_alpha   90.00
_cell.angle_beta   90.00
_cell.angle_gamma   90.00
#
_symmetry.space_group_name_H-M   'P 1'
#
loop_
_entity.id
_entity.type
_entity.pdbx_description
1 polymer ?
#
loop_
_entity_poly.entity_id
_entity_poly.type
_entity_poly.pdbx_seq_one_letter_code
_entity_poly.pdbx_strand_id
1 'polypeptide(L)'
;MHRVLHRMLPVVMLAILLMSSSLTFAITAPELRASMRDANQLPSPTNVDERAARGNYLPYTGYFEETYTTGAGAGRKARFYIPQGSFVRNYFLAIALPSGTDVETFLVNSGWIDTADANTLPLMILLPENGQWGPYAQEQAYIGRVLNGYQSGRRWYSIYGEFYLAGYGDGGDRLQQWAGENPLFVISQAYFDSNVDAAALAAAGEYYYVPSGQTALTSPGPAVTAPGAGVPCGVTFECVKKKDVPVPTDLFGSSTPAGAIAYWKYSNECGSTVMAGAGALGSDVCWQNKVNSKALATGYSSVVSRVSVLNAHVEYVDPRVTKQVYDSLLTYTRYTNSSAWSNALGWKVNRNMPGFQIVDMIRPENGRNVKRQYWSYVPAKVQDKRLFPNGAPVIYAFGGNGNAVFQYFESSQYIELADTYGFSVVMPGEHTGNDGVTTTWSINENDYQFILAVMQDMNGKYGQYFDQKRIYAFGHSQGGALTNFLSERDPNLFTAYSVNAGGGRNFPAGTPPAPMYGIYGEYDSANILSGRTGWFARNGLNVADGVTTDPFDLPARFNNPVQYLIYPDTPQYPGDQYETTTWYNASGMPMFAETLAYGKEHNNTVSSFRRTWLEWYNHWSRDSAGNRIYAAATPPASVSLQVVPGVLNLRSTAGLVTSVITVPAGVDLRQWSISGLTMAGAPAVSTAYASDGRSMVVTFNKAQLSSLPAGDNVPFTISGQFNRDGFQWPLSAAAAVKVMK
;
A
#
# COMPACT_ATOMS: atom_id res chain seq x y z
N MET A 1 -19.57 -9.33 79.28
CA MET A 1 -20.12 -10.06 78.10
C MET A 1 -19.36 -9.51 76.88
N HIS A 2 -18.53 -10.22 76.11
CA HIS A 2 -18.68 -11.52 75.39
C HIS A 2 -19.90 -11.47 74.43
N ARG A 3 -19.86 -11.76 73.11
CA ARG A 3 -18.96 -12.49 72.16
C ARG A 3 -19.20 -11.95 70.70
N VAL A 4 -18.42 -12.15 69.61
CA VAL A 4 -17.00 -12.54 69.33
C VAL A 4 -16.67 -12.38 67.81
N LEU A 5 -15.45 -11.92 67.42
CA LEU A 5 -14.78 -12.03 66.08
C LEU A 5 -15.46 -11.33 64.83
N HIS A 6 -14.81 -11.09 63.65
CA HIS A 6 -13.43 -11.38 63.17
C HIS A 6 -12.83 -10.30 62.21
N ARG A 7 -11.60 -10.55 61.68
CA ARG A 7 -10.71 -9.63 60.94
C ARG A 7 -10.93 -9.60 59.40
N MET A 8 -10.58 -8.49 58.73
CA MET A 8 -9.47 -8.44 57.74
C MET A 8 -9.05 -7.00 57.35
N LEU A 9 -7.99 -6.87 56.53
CA LEU A 9 -7.21 -5.64 56.25
C LEU A 9 -7.37 -5.15 54.76
N PRO A 10 -6.74 -4.04 54.27
CA PRO A 10 -7.42 -3.09 53.38
C PRO A 10 -6.61 -2.74 52.10
N VAL A 11 -6.73 -1.47 51.65
CA VAL A 11 -5.99 -0.77 50.57
C VAL A 11 -6.59 -0.91 49.16
N VAL A 12 -6.93 0.24 48.57
CA VAL A 12 -7.33 0.40 47.16
C VAL A 12 -6.50 1.53 46.53
N MET A 13 -5.86 1.19 45.41
CA MET A 13 -5.33 2.07 44.34
C MET A 13 -4.74 3.45 44.70
N LEU A 14 -3.40 3.52 44.65
CA LEU A 14 -2.72 4.65 44.01
C LEU A 14 -1.64 4.09 43.07
N ALA A 15 -2.04 3.71 41.85
CA ALA A 15 -1.15 3.16 40.82
C ALA A 15 -0.66 4.29 39.91
N ILE A 16 0.65 4.48 39.87
CA ILE A 16 1.34 5.61 39.21
C ILE A 16 1.24 5.48 37.68
N LEU A 17 0.87 6.57 36.99
CA LEU A 17 1.18 6.72 35.56
C LEU A 17 2.69 6.94 35.40
N LEU A 18 3.43 5.85 35.16
CA LEU A 18 4.79 5.93 34.64
C LEU A 18 4.70 6.08 33.12
N MET A 19 4.83 7.31 32.63
CA MET A 19 5.29 7.52 31.25
C MET A 19 6.71 6.96 31.16
N SER A 20 6.88 5.88 30.41
CA SER A 20 8.19 5.25 30.20
C SER A 20 9.04 6.08 29.23
N SER A 21 9.58 7.19 29.73
CA SER A 21 10.75 7.82 29.12
C SER A 21 11.95 6.90 29.33
N SER A 22 12.07 5.89 28.47
CA SER A 22 13.18 4.95 28.48
C SER A 22 14.50 5.72 28.33
N LEU A 23 15.30 5.76 29.39
CA LEU A 23 16.69 6.22 29.33
C LEU A 23 17.54 5.12 28.67
N THR A 24 17.33 4.96 27.36
CA THR A 24 18.23 4.18 26.50
C THR A 24 19.55 4.94 26.39
N PHE A 25 20.56 4.47 27.12
CA PHE A 25 21.94 4.85 26.83
C PHE A 25 22.27 4.40 25.41
N ALA A 26 22.73 5.32 24.56
CA ALA A 26 23.12 4.99 23.19
C ALA A 26 24.28 3.98 23.21
N ILE A 27 24.12 2.86 22.50
CA ILE A 27 25.08 1.75 22.51
C ILE A 27 26.37 2.16 21.80
N THR A 28 27.52 1.97 22.45
CA THR A 28 28.81 2.28 21.83
C THR A 28 29.23 1.19 20.84
N ALA A 29 30.09 1.51 19.87
CA ALA A 29 30.57 0.55 18.88
C ALA A 29 31.24 -0.72 19.48
N PRO A 30 32.05 -0.62 20.56
CA PRO A 30 32.55 -1.81 21.28
C PRO A 30 31.44 -2.66 21.90
N GLU A 31 30.39 -2.06 22.46
CA GLU A 31 29.25 -2.78 23.04
C GLU A 31 28.39 -3.45 21.95
N LEU A 32 28.15 -2.76 20.83
CA LEU A 32 27.48 -3.34 19.66
C LEU A 32 28.27 -4.56 19.15
N ARG A 33 29.59 -4.44 18.99
CA ARG A 33 30.47 -5.56 18.60
C ARG A 33 30.44 -6.71 19.62
N ALA A 34 30.44 -6.41 20.92
CA ALA A 34 30.33 -7.41 21.98
C ALA A 34 28.95 -8.09 22.06
N SER A 35 27.88 -7.42 21.59
CA SER A 35 26.52 -7.96 21.53
C SER A 35 26.26 -8.89 20.34
N MET A 36 27.19 -8.95 19.37
CA MET A 36 27.00 -9.65 18.10
C MET A 36 26.89 -11.16 18.28
N ARG A 37 25.83 -11.78 17.75
CA ARG A 37 25.57 -13.23 17.84
C ARG A 37 25.74 -13.93 16.50
N ASP A 38 26.20 -15.19 16.54
CA ASP A 38 26.22 -16.06 15.36
C ASP A 38 24.79 -16.45 14.96
N ALA A 39 24.34 -15.97 13.80
CA ALA A 39 23.03 -16.24 13.26
C ALA A 39 22.83 -17.73 12.87
N ASN A 40 23.91 -18.42 12.51
CA ASN A 40 23.88 -19.84 12.16
C ASN A 40 23.66 -20.75 13.38
N GLN A 41 23.86 -20.22 14.60
CA GLN A 41 23.61 -20.92 15.87
C GLN A 41 22.22 -20.64 16.48
N LEU A 42 21.41 -19.76 15.88
CA LEU A 42 20.06 -19.49 16.37
C LEU A 42 19.14 -20.72 16.21
N PRO A 43 18.38 -21.11 17.24
CA PRO A 43 17.41 -22.19 17.11
C PRO A 43 16.25 -21.78 16.19
N SER A 44 15.53 -22.76 15.64
CA SER A 44 14.32 -22.48 14.86
C SER A 44 13.17 -22.03 15.79
N PRO A 45 12.48 -20.91 15.53
CA PRO A 45 11.47 -20.31 16.41
C PRO A 45 10.09 -20.98 16.31
N THR A 46 10.06 -22.31 16.24
CA THR A 46 8.84 -23.11 15.96
C THR A 46 7.96 -23.35 17.19
N ASN A 47 8.47 -23.07 18.40
CA ASN A 47 7.77 -23.28 19.67
C ASN A 47 6.38 -22.59 19.67
N VAL A 48 5.34 -23.36 19.97
CA VAL A 48 3.94 -22.89 19.84
C VAL A 48 3.55 -21.87 20.91
N ASP A 49 4.08 -21.99 22.13
CA ASP A 49 3.75 -21.11 23.25
C ASP A 49 4.51 -19.77 23.15
N GLU A 50 5.74 -19.82 22.64
CA GLU A 50 6.53 -18.64 22.23
C GLU A 50 5.78 -17.85 21.14
N ARG A 51 5.41 -18.50 20.03
CA ARG A 51 4.67 -17.87 18.92
C ARG A 51 3.34 -17.27 19.39
N ALA A 52 2.61 -17.98 20.26
CA ALA A 52 1.37 -17.51 20.85
C ALA A 52 1.57 -16.25 21.72
N ALA A 53 2.60 -16.20 22.56
CA ALA A 53 2.90 -15.03 23.39
C ALA A 53 3.47 -13.84 22.59
N ARG A 54 4.29 -14.12 21.56
CA ARG A 54 4.92 -13.11 20.71
C ARG A 54 3.92 -12.42 19.78
N GLY A 55 3.11 -13.17 19.03
CA GLY A 55 2.32 -12.64 17.92
C GLY A 55 3.18 -12.27 16.70
N ASN A 56 2.74 -11.32 15.88
CA ASN A 56 3.32 -11.00 14.56
C ASN A 56 4.61 -10.12 14.60
N TYR A 57 5.41 -10.25 15.65
CA TYR A 57 6.74 -9.63 15.78
C TYR A 57 7.85 -10.64 15.47
N LEU A 58 9.06 -10.20 15.14
CA LEU A 58 10.19 -11.11 14.87
C LEU A 58 10.67 -11.83 16.15
N PRO A 59 11.10 -13.11 16.07
CA PRO A 59 11.52 -13.89 17.23
C PRO A 59 12.89 -13.51 17.79
N TYR A 60 13.76 -12.88 16.98
CA TYR A 60 15.13 -12.54 17.37
C TYR A 60 15.42 -11.08 17.04
N THR A 61 15.98 -10.37 18.02
CA THR A 61 16.29 -8.93 17.98
C THR A 61 17.74 -8.67 18.43
N GLY A 62 18.28 -7.48 18.18
CA GLY A 62 19.69 -7.12 18.41
C GLY A 62 20.57 -7.39 17.18
N TYR A 63 21.86 -7.63 17.41
CA TYR A 63 22.89 -7.68 16.36
C TYR A 63 23.39 -9.11 16.07
N PHE A 64 23.58 -9.43 14.79
CA PHE A 64 23.92 -10.77 14.32
C PHE A 64 24.91 -10.75 13.15
N GLU A 65 25.70 -11.82 13.01
CA GLU A 65 26.50 -12.14 11.82
C GLU A 65 26.06 -13.50 11.24
N GLU A 66 25.73 -13.54 9.95
CA GLU A 66 25.42 -14.77 9.20
C GLU A 66 26.61 -15.13 8.30
N THR A 67 27.08 -16.37 8.40
CA THR A 67 28.07 -16.94 7.47
C THR A 67 27.37 -17.84 6.45
N TYR A 68 27.53 -17.56 5.17
CA TYR A 68 26.94 -18.36 4.11
C TYR A 68 27.79 -19.60 3.85
N THR A 69 27.24 -20.78 4.12
CA THR A 69 27.95 -22.06 3.94
C THR A 69 27.70 -22.71 2.58
N THR A 70 26.69 -22.27 1.83
CA THR A 70 26.26 -22.88 0.56
C THR A 70 25.69 -21.87 -0.43
N GLY A 71 25.79 -22.20 -1.72
CA GLY A 71 25.25 -21.42 -2.84
C GLY A 71 26.15 -20.26 -3.27
N ALA A 72 25.58 -19.31 -4.01
CA ALA A 72 26.25 -18.23 -4.75
C ALA A 72 27.01 -17.18 -3.89
N GLY A 73 27.21 -17.42 -2.59
CA GLY A 73 28.01 -16.57 -1.70
C GLY A 73 28.72 -17.37 -0.62
N ALA A 74 29.00 -18.66 -0.84
CA ALA A 74 29.63 -19.52 0.16
C ALA A 74 31.00 -18.97 0.62
N GLY A 75 31.27 -19.00 1.92
CA GLY A 75 32.44 -18.40 2.57
C GLY A 75 32.27 -16.91 2.94
N ARG A 76 31.34 -16.19 2.30
CA ARG A 76 31.05 -14.78 2.62
C ARG A 76 30.16 -14.65 3.86
N LYS A 77 30.11 -13.43 4.40
CA LYS A 77 29.36 -13.06 5.60
C LYS A 77 28.45 -11.86 5.35
N ALA A 78 27.41 -11.69 6.16
CA ALA A 78 26.63 -10.46 6.25
C ALA A 78 26.25 -10.20 7.72
N ARG A 79 25.96 -8.94 8.08
CA ARG A 79 25.51 -8.57 9.43
C ARG A 79 24.08 -8.03 9.41
N PHE A 80 23.39 -8.17 10.54
CA PHE A 80 21.99 -7.82 10.66
C PHE A 80 21.73 -7.15 12.00
N TYR A 81 20.98 -6.05 11.98
CA TYR A 81 20.46 -5.43 13.18
C TYR A 81 18.93 -5.47 13.13
N ILE A 82 18.29 -6.10 14.11
CA ILE A 82 16.82 -6.22 14.17
C ILE A 82 16.34 -5.54 15.45
N PRO A 83 15.79 -4.32 15.37
CA PRO A 83 15.22 -3.60 16.50
C PRO A 83 14.19 -4.38 17.32
N GLN A 84 14.05 -4.01 18.59
CA GLN A 84 12.93 -4.51 19.40
C GLN A 84 11.60 -4.04 18.81
N GLY A 85 10.65 -4.96 18.65
CA GLY A 85 9.32 -4.64 18.09
C GLY A 85 9.26 -4.59 16.56
N SER A 86 10.31 -4.97 15.84
CA SER A 86 10.20 -5.21 14.39
C SER A 86 9.22 -6.34 14.06
N PHE A 87 8.40 -6.12 13.03
CA PHE A 87 7.32 -7.02 12.63
C PHE A 87 7.79 -8.20 11.76
N VAL A 88 7.02 -9.29 11.74
CA VAL A 88 7.19 -10.37 10.76
C VAL A 88 7.03 -9.81 9.33
N ARG A 89 7.90 -10.24 8.41
CA ARG A 89 7.95 -9.80 7.00
C ARG A 89 8.18 -8.29 6.80
N ASN A 90 8.76 -7.60 7.79
CA ASN A 90 9.17 -6.20 7.71
C ASN A 90 10.13 -5.95 6.53
N TYR A 91 10.17 -4.71 6.05
CA TYR A 91 11.18 -4.25 5.09
C TYR A 91 12.54 -4.10 5.79
N PHE A 92 13.63 -4.28 5.05
CA PHE A 92 14.98 -4.08 5.55
C PHE A 92 15.66 -2.94 4.77
N LEU A 93 16.50 -2.17 5.46
CA LEU A 93 17.47 -1.27 4.82
C LEU A 93 18.76 -2.05 4.57
N ALA A 94 19.11 -2.27 3.32
CA ALA A 94 20.38 -2.84 2.92
C ALA A 94 21.46 -1.75 2.87
N ILE A 95 22.58 -1.99 3.57
CA ILE A 95 23.69 -1.06 3.71
C ILE A 95 24.96 -1.69 3.11
N ALA A 96 25.65 -0.96 2.24
CA ALA A 96 26.97 -1.34 1.73
C ALA A 96 27.98 -0.21 1.97
N LEU A 97 28.94 -0.44 2.85
CA LEU A 97 29.94 0.55 3.29
C LEU A 97 31.19 0.54 2.40
N PRO A 98 32.03 1.60 2.43
CA PRO A 98 33.28 1.62 1.66
C PRO A 98 34.27 0.57 2.18
N SER A 99 35.13 0.07 1.29
CA SER A 99 36.25 -0.81 1.64
C SER A 99 37.07 -0.28 2.82
N GLY A 100 37.43 -1.15 3.76
CA GLY A 100 38.21 -0.83 4.97
C GLY A 100 37.43 -0.19 6.13
N THR A 101 36.13 0.08 6.00
CA THR A 101 35.32 0.73 7.04
C THR A 101 35.06 -0.17 8.26
N ASP A 102 35.26 0.35 9.47
CA ASP A 102 34.82 -0.32 10.71
C ASP A 102 33.30 -0.22 10.86
N VAL A 103 32.60 -1.34 10.64
CA VAL A 103 31.14 -1.41 10.51
C VAL A 103 30.41 -0.95 11.77
N GLU A 104 30.82 -1.40 12.95
CA GLU A 104 30.14 -1.02 14.20
C GLU A 104 30.39 0.45 14.55
N THR A 105 31.60 0.96 14.30
CA THR A 105 31.93 2.38 14.48
C THR A 105 31.11 3.25 13.54
N PHE A 106 30.94 2.83 12.28
CA PHE A 106 30.06 3.51 11.34
C PHE A 106 28.60 3.52 11.83
N LEU A 107 28.01 2.34 12.10
CA LEU A 107 26.58 2.21 12.42
C LEU A 107 26.17 3.00 13.67
N VAL A 108 27.05 3.08 14.67
CA VAL A 108 26.83 3.87 15.90
C VAL A 108 27.06 5.37 15.63
N ASN A 109 28.22 5.77 15.12
CA ASN A 109 28.56 7.20 15.01
C ASN A 109 27.63 7.93 14.04
N SER A 110 27.22 7.27 12.95
CA SER A 110 26.23 7.80 11.99
C SER A 110 24.78 7.74 12.49
N GLY A 111 24.50 7.21 13.69
CA GLY A 111 23.15 7.13 14.24
C GLY A 111 22.21 6.16 13.50
N TRP A 112 22.73 5.23 12.68
CA TRP A 112 21.88 4.20 12.03
C TRP A 112 21.24 3.26 13.06
N ILE A 113 21.92 2.96 14.17
CA ILE A 113 21.34 2.16 15.27
C ILE A 113 20.17 2.91 15.93
N ASP A 114 20.38 4.15 16.37
CA ASP A 114 19.33 4.99 16.98
C ASP A 114 18.12 5.16 16.03
N THR A 115 18.39 5.33 14.74
CA THR A 115 17.37 5.44 13.68
C THR A 115 16.62 4.13 13.47
N ALA A 116 17.29 2.98 13.54
CA ALA A 116 16.68 1.65 13.45
C ALA A 116 15.74 1.39 14.64
N ASP A 117 16.22 1.61 15.87
CA ASP A 117 15.45 1.39 17.10
C ASP A 117 14.25 2.33 17.22
N ALA A 118 14.42 3.63 16.97
CA ALA A 118 13.34 4.61 17.05
C ALA A 118 12.17 4.35 16.08
N ASN A 119 12.39 3.56 15.02
CA ASN A 119 11.43 3.36 13.92
C ASN A 119 11.09 1.89 13.63
N THR A 120 11.62 0.95 14.42
CA THR A 120 11.53 -0.51 14.21
C THR A 120 11.98 -1.00 12.83
N LEU A 121 12.98 -0.34 12.22
CA LEU A 121 13.55 -0.64 10.89
C LEU A 121 14.78 -1.57 11.00
N PRO A 122 14.72 -2.83 10.55
CA PRO A 122 15.88 -3.70 10.49
C PRO A 122 16.91 -3.28 9.43
N LEU A 123 18.18 -3.50 9.76
CA LEU A 123 19.32 -3.25 8.89
C LEU A 123 19.94 -4.57 8.40
N MET A 124 20.38 -4.60 7.15
CA MET A 124 21.07 -5.71 6.50
C MET A 124 22.39 -5.16 5.92
N ILE A 125 23.52 -5.48 6.55
CA ILE A 125 24.82 -4.91 6.21
C ILE A 125 25.62 -5.92 5.38
N LEU A 126 25.90 -5.54 4.13
CA LEU A 126 26.72 -6.30 3.20
C LEU A 126 28.20 -6.03 3.50
N LEU A 127 29.01 -7.09 3.48
CA LEU A 127 30.43 -7.05 3.83
C LEU A 127 31.33 -7.35 2.62
N PRO A 128 32.36 -6.51 2.39
CA PRO A 128 33.42 -6.81 1.43
C PRO A 128 34.27 -8.01 1.85
N GLU A 129 34.91 -8.68 0.89
CA GLU A 129 35.77 -9.83 1.17
C GLU A 129 37.12 -9.38 1.71
N ASN A 130 37.53 -9.90 2.86
CA ASN A 130 38.76 -9.48 3.56
C ASN A 130 38.86 -7.95 3.77
N GLY A 131 37.71 -7.25 3.79
CA GLY A 131 37.63 -5.80 3.93
C GLY A 131 37.75 -5.00 2.62
N GLN A 132 37.81 -5.62 1.43
CA GLN A 132 37.86 -4.94 0.13
C GLN A 132 36.76 -5.44 -0.85
N TRP A 133 36.16 -4.53 -1.63
CA TRP A 133 35.17 -4.87 -2.67
C TRP A 133 35.84 -5.20 -4.01
N GLY A 134 35.61 -6.40 -4.54
CA GLY A 134 35.96 -6.74 -5.93
C GLY A 134 35.12 -5.96 -6.95
N PRO A 135 35.43 -6.05 -8.26
CA PRO A 135 34.55 -5.58 -9.33
C PRO A 135 33.16 -6.26 -9.26
N TYR A 136 32.11 -5.59 -9.73
CA TYR A 136 30.73 -6.09 -9.56
C TYR A 136 30.50 -7.52 -10.07
N ALA A 137 31.15 -7.94 -11.17
CA ALA A 137 31.05 -9.31 -11.67
C ALA A 137 31.54 -10.41 -10.69
N GLN A 138 32.33 -10.05 -9.68
CA GLN A 138 32.73 -10.95 -8.59
C GLN A 138 31.76 -10.88 -7.40
N GLU A 139 31.18 -9.70 -7.15
CA GLU A 139 30.30 -9.43 -6.00
C GLU A 139 28.82 -9.75 -6.26
N GLN A 140 28.35 -9.71 -7.52
CA GLN A 140 26.96 -9.90 -7.94
C GLN A 140 26.32 -11.16 -7.32
N ALA A 141 27.07 -12.26 -7.29
CA ALA A 141 26.62 -13.54 -6.76
C ALA A 141 26.37 -13.48 -5.23
N TYR A 142 27.26 -12.82 -4.50
CA TYR A 142 27.16 -12.60 -3.05
C TYR A 142 26.06 -11.58 -2.71
N ILE A 143 26.01 -10.43 -3.41
CA ILE A 143 24.98 -9.41 -3.21
C ILE A 143 23.60 -10.00 -3.50
N GLY A 144 23.46 -10.73 -4.61
CA GLY A 144 22.26 -11.49 -4.93
C GLY A 144 21.92 -12.58 -3.89
N ARG A 145 22.90 -13.16 -3.19
CA ARG A 145 22.66 -14.11 -2.09
C ARG A 145 22.10 -13.43 -0.84
N VAL A 146 22.64 -12.28 -0.45
CA VAL A 146 22.19 -11.48 0.70
C VAL A 146 20.81 -10.87 0.43
N LEU A 147 20.59 -10.35 -0.77
CA LEU A 147 19.34 -9.70 -1.20
C LEU A 147 18.29 -10.68 -1.75
N ASN A 148 18.54 -12.00 -1.75
CA ASN A 148 17.49 -12.99 -2.02
C ASN A 148 16.58 -13.19 -0.80
N GLY A 149 15.63 -12.27 -0.64
CA GLY A 149 14.70 -12.21 0.49
C GLY A 149 13.69 -13.37 0.61
N TYR A 150 13.50 -14.17 -0.44
CA TYR A 150 12.36 -15.09 -0.55
C TYR A 150 12.71 -16.57 -0.33
N GLN A 151 13.98 -16.93 -0.09
CA GLN A 151 14.31 -18.34 0.18
C GLN A 151 13.74 -18.82 1.52
N SER A 152 12.87 -19.84 1.44
CA SER A 152 12.21 -20.56 2.54
C SER A 152 13.14 -21.32 3.49
N GLY A 153 14.45 -21.03 3.45
CA GLY A 153 15.47 -21.54 4.34
C GLY A 153 15.99 -20.55 5.39
N ARG A 154 15.57 -19.27 5.37
CA ARG A 154 15.93 -18.29 6.41
C ARG A 154 15.18 -18.63 7.71
N ARG A 155 15.90 -19.12 8.72
CA ARG A 155 15.31 -19.78 9.90
C ARG A 155 14.88 -18.84 11.02
N TRP A 156 15.42 -17.62 11.06
CA TRP A 156 15.39 -16.76 12.26
C TRP A 156 14.84 -15.35 11.98
N TYR A 157 14.62 -15.00 10.71
CA TYR A 157 13.91 -13.78 10.29
C TYR A 157 13.22 -14.02 8.94
N SER A 158 12.30 -13.13 8.58
CA SER A 158 11.75 -13.03 7.24
C SER A 158 11.61 -11.57 6.83
N ILE A 159 11.65 -11.34 5.53
CA ILE A 159 11.44 -10.04 4.89
C ILE A 159 10.39 -10.24 3.78
N TYR A 160 9.66 -9.20 3.38
CA TYR A 160 8.71 -9.37 2.27
C TYR A 160 9.42 -9.76 0.95
N GLY A 161 10.55 -9.11 0.67
CA GLY A 161 11.39 -9.34 -0.51
C GLY A 161 11.87 -8.05 -1.18
N GLU A 162 11.51 -6.89 -0.63
CA GLU A 162 11.83 -5.56 -1.14
C GLU A 162 12.62 -4.76 -0.10
N PHE A 163 13.50 -3.87 -0.57
CA PHE A 163 14.55 -3.24 0.22
C PHE A 163 14.56 -1.72 0.07
N TYR A 164 14.89 -1.01 1.15
CA TYR A 164 15.53 0.30 1.03
C TYR A 164 17.03 0.09 0.84
N LEU A 165 17.74 0.94 0.10
CA LEU A 165 19.20 0.82 -0.09
C LEU A 165 19.93 2.08 0.39
N ALA A 166 21.05 1.92 1.10
CA ALA A 166 22.00 2.99 1.40
C ALA A 166 23.43 2.52 1.09
N GLY A 167 24.00 3.04 0.01
CA GLY A 167 25.33 2.65 -0.49
C GLY A 167 26.36 3.78 -0.38
N TYR A 168 27.56 3.45 0.05
CA TYR A 168 28.62 4.41 0.36
C TYR A 168 29.93 4.02 -0.33
N GLY A 169 30.55 4.95 -1.06
CA GLY A 169 31.78 4.71 -1.81
C GLY A 169 31.69 3.53 -2.78
N ASP A 170 32.74 2.71 -2.83
CA ASP A 170 32.83 1.54 -3.70
C ASP A 170 31.84 0.41 -3.34
N GLY A 171 31.43 0.30 -2.07
CA GLY A 171 30.28 -0.52 -1.68
C GLY A 171 28.97 0.00 -2.25
N GLY A 172 28.84 1.34 -2.36
CA GLY A 172 27.76 2.02 -3.04
C GLY A 172 27.66 1.64 -4.52
N ASP A 173 28.78 1.61 -5.25
CA ASP A 173 28.82 1.21 -6.67
C ASP A 173 28.18 -0.16 -6.89
N ARG A 174 28.51 -1.13 -6.04
CA ARG A 174 28.05 -2.52 -6.21
C ARG A 174 26.56 -2.64 -5.90
N LEU A 175 26.09 -1.91 -4.89
CA LEU A 175 24.67 -1.86 -4.53
C LEU A 175 23.84 -1.07 -5.56
N GLN A 176 24.44 -0.08 -6.24
CA GLN A 176 23.80 0.70 -7.31
C GLN A 176 23.70 -0.08 -8.62
N GLN A 177 24.76 -0.81 -9.00
CA GLN A 177 24.71 -1.74 -10.15
C GLN A 177 23.67 -2.85 -9.92
N TRP A 178 23.62 -3.42 -8.70
CA TRP A 178 22.60 -4.42 -8.37
C TRP A 178 21.17 -3.86 -8.47
N ALA A 179 20.95 -2.63 -8.03
CA ALA A 179 19.65 -1.97 -8.13
C ALA A 179 19.21 -1.75 -9.59
N GLY A 180 20.13 -1.37 -10.47
CA GLY A 180 19.87 -1.28 -11.92
C GLY A 180 19.51 -2.64 -12.55
N GLU A 181 20.07 -3.73 -12.03
CA GLU A 181 19.75 -5.09 -12.45
C GLU A 181 18.47 -5.66 -11.84
N ASN A 182 18.00 -5.14 -10.71
CA ASN A 182 16.90 -5.71 -9.91
C ASN A 182 15.88 -4.66 -9.40
N PRO A 183 15.42 -3.68 -10.21
CA PRO A 183 14.67 -2.52 -9.73
C PRO A 183 13.30 -2.84 -9.08
N LEU A 184 12.66 -3.96 -9.45
CA LEU A 184 11.43 -4.43 -8.80
C LEU A 184 11.60 -4.70 -7.29
N PHE A 185 12.83 -4.97 -6.84
CA PHE A 185 13.16 -5.28 -5.45
C PHE A 185 13.49 -4.01 -4.62
N VAL A 186 13.54 -2.82 -5.23
CA VAL A 186 14.08 -1.60 -4.58
C VAL A 186 12.99 -0.58 -4.31
N ILE A 187 12.62 -0.39 -3.05
CA ILE A 187 11.59 0.57 -2.62
C ILE A 187 12.03 2.01 -2.93
N SER A 188 13.21 2.36 -2.44
CA SER A 188 13.93 3.62 -2.68
C SER A 188 15.41 3.44 -2.28
N GLN A 189 16.27 4.33 -2.75
CA GLN A 189 17.72 4.15 -2.63
C GLN A 189 18.47 5.47 -2.47
N ALA A 190 19.57 5.45 -1.72
CA ALA A 190 20.47 6.58 -1.51
C ALA A 190 21.93 6.15 -1.72
N TYR A 191 22.71 6.96 -2.43
CA TYR A 191 24.13 6.69 -2.69
C TYR A 191 25.01 7.90 -2.33
N PHE A 192 26.14 7.63 -1.70
CA PHE A 192 27.11 8.63 -1.25
C PHE A 192 28.48 8.39 -1.88
N ASP A 193 28.97 9.35 -2.66
CA ASP A 193 30.25 9.32 -3.37
C ASP A 193 30.50 8.05 -4.20
N SER A 194 29.43 7.38 -4.64
CA SER A 194 29.51 6.26 -5.59
C SER A 194 30.04 6.73 -6.94
N ASN A 195 30.91 5.92 -7.53
CA ASN A 195 31.50 6.07 -8.86
C ASN A 195 31.15 4.84 -9.74
N VAL A 196 29.88 4.40 -9.70
CA VAL A 196 29.40 3.24 -10.46
C VAL A 196 29.71 3.38 -11.96
N ASP A 197 30.03 2.27 -12.62
CA ASP A 197 30.16 2.25 -14.09
C ASP A 197 28.79 2.55 -14.73
N ALA A 198 28.63 3.80 -15.18
CA ALA A 198 27.40 4.27 -15.79
C ALA A 198 27.07 3.57 -17.13
N ALA A 199 28.05 2.99 -17.81
CA ALA A 199 27.82 2.20 -19.02
C ALA A 199 27.32 0.79 -18.67
N ALA A 200 27.88 0.16 -17.63
CA ALA A 200 27.37 -1.11 -17.10
C ALA A 200 25.97 -0.96 -16.49
N LEU A 201 25.68 0.17 -15.83
CA LEU A 201 24.35 0.49 -15.28
C LEU A 201 23.33 0.71 -16.40
N ALA A 202 23.69 1.48 -17.44
CA ALA A 202 22.83 1.67 -18.61
C ALA A 202 22.57 0.35 -19.35
N ALA A 203 23.60 -0.48 -19.56
CA ALA A 203 23.48 -1.79 -20.20
C ALA A 203 22.59 -2.76 -19.39
N ALA A 204 22.74 -2.77 -18.06
CA ALA A 204 21.85 -3.51 -17.16
C ALA A 204 20.38 -3.06 -17.28
N GLY A 205 20.15 -1.78 -17.58
CA GLY A 205 18.82 -1.23 -17.79
C GLY A 205 18.10 -1.74 -19.04
N GLU A 206 18.80 -2.12 -20.11
CA GLU A 206 18.19 -2.44 -21.42
C GLU A 206 17.54 -3.84 -21.49
N TYR A 207 17.73 -4.69 -20.47
CA TYR A 207 17.11 -6.02 -20.41
C TYR A 207 15.61 -5.95 -20.04
N TYR A 208 14.79 -6.80 -20.67
CA TYR A 208 13.34 -6.88 -20.43
C TYR A 208 12.96 -7.94 -19.38
N TYR A 209 11.79 -7.75 -18.77
CA TYR A 209 11.09 -8.79 -17.99
C TYR A 209 10.26 -9.72 -18.89
N VAL A 210 10.07 -10.98 -18.49
CA VAL A 210 9.21 -11.96 -19.20
C VAL A 210 7.96 -12.28 -18.36
N PRO A 211 6.76 -12.38 -18.97
CA PRO A 211 5.54 -12.64 -18.20
C PRO A 211 5.54 -14.01 -17.49
N SER A 212 6.02 -15.06 -18.17
CA SER A 212 6.05 -16.43 -17.61
C SER A 212 7.30 -16.66 -16.76
N GLY A 213 7.18 -16.57 -15.44
CA GLY A 213 8.23 -16.96 -14.50
C GLY A 213 9.28 -15.88 -14.19
N GLN A 214 9.17 -14.69 -14.80
CA GLN A 214 9.64 -13.42 -14.25
C GLN A 214 11.17 -13.25 -14.07
N THR A 215 11.98 -14.15 -14.61
CA THR A 215 13.40 -13.92 -14.83
C THR A 215 13.61 -12.93 -15.97
N ALA A 216 14.47 -11.94 -15.79
CA ALA A 216 14.81 -11.04 -16.89
C ALA A 216 15.51 -11.78 -18.04
N LEU A 217 15.30 -11.32 -19.27
CA LEU A 217 16.03 -11.85 -20.43
C LEU A 217 17.54 -11.70 -20.24
N THR A 218 18.31 -12.66 -20.74
CA THR A 218 19.78 -12.62 -20.78
C THR A 218 20.32 -11.91 -22.02
N SER A 219 19.46 -11.26 -22.82
CA SER A 219 19.85 -10.40 -23.95
C SER A 219 19.01 -9.11 -23.98
N PRO A 220 19.56 -7.97 -24.46
CA PRO A 220 18.86 -6.68 -24.52
C PRO A 220 17.94 -6.52 -25.75
N GLY A 221 17.53 -7.63 -26.38
CA GLY A 221 16.62 -7.65 -27.53
C GLY A 221 15.20 -8.09 -27.13
N PRO A 222 14.16 -7.75 -27.94
CA PRO A 222 12.82 -8.28 -27.73
C PRO A 222 12.81 -9.81 -27.91
N ALA A 223 12.16 -10.53 -26.99
CA ALA A 223 12.10 -12.00 -27.03
C ALA A 223 11.06 -12.51 -28.05
N VAL A 224 11.45 -12.51 -29.34
CA VAL A 224 10.63 -13.07 -30.42
C VAL A 224 10.90 -14.57 -30.57
N THR A 225 10.12 -15.40 -29.88
CA THR A 225 9.99 -16.84 -30.14
C THR A 225 8.53 -17.27 -30.31
N ALA A 226 8.32 -18.33 -31.10
CA ALA A 226 7.09 -18.59 -31.84
C ALA A 226 5.83 -18.88 -30.97
N PRO A 227 4.61 -18.72 -31.55
CA PRO A 227 3.36 -19.13 -30.90
C PRO A 227 3.36 -20.62 -30.51
N GLY A 228 2.84 -20.93 -29.32
CA GLY A 228 2.66 -22.32 -28.84
C GLY A 228 3.44 -22.68 -27.57
N ALA A 229 4.36 -21.83 -27.11
CA ALA A 229 5.13 -22.01 -25.87
C ALA A 229 5.00 -20.78 -24.94
N GLY A 230 3.76 -20.33 -24.71
CA GLY A 230 3.47 -19.03 -24.09
C GLY A 230 4.04 -18.81 -22.69
N VAL A 231 4.34 -17.57 -22.27
CA VAL A 231 3.92 -16.28 -22.86
C VAL A 231 5.12 -15.41 -23.25
N PRO A 232 5.25 -14.96 -24.51
CA PRO A 232 6.20 -13.92 -24.89
C PRO A 232 5.64 -12.53 -24.57
N CYS A 233 6.51 -11.58 -24.20
CA CYS A 233 6.19 -10.17 -24.31
C CYS A 233 6.09 -9.83 -25.82
N GLY A 234 4.86 -9.62 -26.31
CA GLY A 234 4.60 -9.66 -27.76
C GLY A 234 3.15 -9.83 -28.23
N VAL A 235 2.20 -10.18 -27.35
CA VAL A 235 0.80 -10.43 -27.76
C VAL A 235 -0.16 -9.38 -27.21
N THR A 236 -0.27 -9.27 -25.89
CA THR A 236 -1.18 -8.33 -25.23
C THR A 236 -0.47 -7.06 -24.72
N PHE A 237 0.79 -7.19 -24.26
CA PHE A 237 1.48 -6.16 -23.45
C PHE A 237 2.78 -5.60 -24.04
N GLU A 238 3.04 -4.29 -23.89
CA GLU A 238 4.36 -3.67 -24.13
C GLU A 238 5.44 -4.32 -23.23
N CYS A 239 6.64 -4.52 -23.76
CA CYS A 239 7.77 -5.13 -23.05
C CYS A 239 8.42 -4.13 -22.08
N VAL A 240 8.31 -4.35 -20.76
CA VAL A 240 8.95 -3.47 -19.75
C VAL A 240 10.44 -3.77 -19.62
N LYS A 241 11.31 -2.77 -19.78
CA LYS A 241 12.74 -2.88 -19.44
C LYS A 241 13.00 -2.59 -17.97
N LYS A 242 14.12 -3.07 -17.44
CA LYS A 242 14.58 -2.72 -16.08
C LYS A 242 14.67 -1.21 -15.88
N LYS A 243 15.23 -0.47 -16.84
CA LYS A 243 15.31 0.99 -16.78
C LYS A 243 13.96 1.72 -16.84
N ASP A 244 12.87 1.07 -17.25
CA ASP A 244 11.53 1.67 -17.32
C ASP A 244 10.75 1.48 -16.00
N VAL A 245 11.33 0.77 -15.02
CA VAL A 245 10.85 0.70 -13.64
C VAL A 245 11.42 1.88 -12.84
N PRO A 246 10.60 2.76 -12.27
CA PRO A 246 11.06 3.87 -11.45
C PRO A 246 11.49 3.39 -10.07
N VAL A 247 12.61 3.93 -9.58
CA VAL A 247 13.15 3.71 -8.25
C VAL A 247 13.54 5.06 -7.65
N PRO A 248 12.81 5.60 -6.65
CA PRO A 248 13.15 6.87 -6.02
C PRO A 248 14.60 6.88 -5.52
N THR A 249 15.40 7.83 -6.02
CA THR A 249 16.86 7.81 -5.88
C THR A 249 17.42 9.12 -5.33
N ASP A 250 18.19 9.06 -4.26
CA ASP A 250 19.04 10.17 -3.82
C ASP A 250 20.51 9.92 -4.20
N LEU A 251 21.16 10.92 -4.78
CA LEU A 251 22.56 10.89 -5.21
C LEU A 251 23.33 12.03 -4.53
N PHE A 252 24.20 11.67 -3.60
CA PHE A 252 25.04 12.60 -2.84
C PHE A 252 26.52 12.35 -3.19
N GLY A 253 27.32 13.41 -3.25
CA GLY A 253 28.76 13.30 -3.54
C GLY A 253 29.13 13.77 -4.95
N SER A 254 30.29 14.41 -5.07
CA SER A 254 30.81 14.90 -6.35
C SER A 254 31.39 13.80 -7.25
N SER A 255 31.54 12.59 -6.73
CA SER A 255 32.02 11.42 -7.49
C SER A 255 30.95 10.82 -8.41
N THR A 256 29.66 11.13 -8.21
CA THR A 256 28.56 10.47 -8.95
C THR A 256 28.60 10.78 -10.45
N PRO A 257 28.78 9.77 -11.33
CA PRO A 257 28.93 10.02 -12.76
C PRO A 257 27.65 10.58 -13.39
N ALA A 258 27.81 11.57 -14.29
CA ALA A 258 26.70 12.20 -14.98
C ALA A 258 25.80 11.19 -15.74
N GLY A 259 26.37 10.08 -16.22
CA GLY A 259 25.60 8.98 -16.83
C GLY A 259 24.73 8.21 -15.84
N ALA A 260 25.17 8.02 -14.59
CA ALA A 260 24.35 7.40 -13.54
C ALA A 260 23.22 8.34 -13.10
N ILE A 261 23.50 9.64 -12.99
CA ILE A 261 22.46 10.67 -12.76
C ILE A 261 21.44 10.65 -13.91
N ALA A 262 21.87 10.59 -15.16
CA ALA A 262 20.99 10.51 -16.32
C ALA A 262 20.15 9.23 -16.34
N TYR A 263 20.75 8.08 -15.98
CA TYR A 263 20.06 6.79 -15.89
C TYR A 263 18.89 6.84 -14.88
N TRP A 264 19.13 7.28 -13.65
CA TRP A 264 18.07 7.34 -12.64
C TRP A 264 17.03 8.41 -12.97
N LYS A 265 17.42 9.53 -13.61
CA LYS A 265 16.46 10.55 -14.09
C LYS A 265 15.58 10.03 -15.23
N TYR A 266 16.10 9.17 -16.10
CA TYR A 266 15.30 8.44 -17.09
C TYR A 266 14.32 7.46 -16.41
N SER A 267 14.83 6.60 -15.52
CA SER A 267 14.03 5.57 -14.83
C SER A 267 12.87 6.16 -14.03
N ASN A 268 13.07 7.31 -13.39
CA ASN A 268 12.03 8.02 -12.65
C ASN A 268 11.22 9.01 -13.49
N GLU A 269 11.36 8.99 -14.82
CA GLU A 269 10.68 9.87 -15.79
C GLU A 269 10.69 11.34 -15.35
N CYS A 270 11.84 11.84 -14.89
CA CYS A 270 11.95 13.16 -14.29
C CYS A 270 11.46 14.27 -15.24
N GLY A 271 10.62 15.16 -14.73
CA GLY A 271 10.17 16.35 -15.46
C GLY A 271 11.30 17.34 -15.75
N SER A 272 11.04 18.25 -16.68
CA SER A 272 11.96 19.32 -17.07
C SER A 272 12.25 20.34 -15.97
N THR A 273 11.43 20.39 -14.93
CA THR A 273 11.60 21.30 -13.78
C THR A 273 12.39 20.62 -12.67
N VAL A 274 13.54 21.20 -12.32
CA VAL A 274 14.31 20.86 -11.12
C VAL A 274 13.97 21.88 -10.04
N MET A 275 13.64 21.41 -8.84
CA MET A 275 13.41 22.25 -7.66
C MET A 275 14.70 22.30 -6.84
N ALA A 276 15.41 23.43 -6.95
CA ALA A 276 16.71 23.60 -6.32
C ALA A 276 16.61 23.60 -4.79
N GLY A 277 17.50 22.88 -4.11
CA GLY A 277 17.55 22.79 -2.65
C GLY A 277 16.33 22.17 -1.95
N ALA A 278 15.42 21.54 -2.70
CA ALA A 278 14.13 21.05 -2.18
C ALA A 278 14.16 19.64 -1.55
N GLY A 279 15.27 18.93 -1.67
CA GLY A 279 15.43 17.54 -1.21
C GLY A 279 16.19 17.43 0.11
N ALA A 280 16.37 16.18 0.57
CA ALA A 280 17.20 15.87 1.73
C ALA A 280 18.62 16.47 1.56
N LEU A 281 19.20 16.98 2.66
CA LEU A 281 20.49 17.67 2.68
C LEU A 281 20.57 18.96 1.82
N GLY A 282 19.42 19.48 1.34
CA GLY A 282 19.41 20.59 0.38
C GLY A 282 19.79 20.17 -1.04
N SER A 283 19.49 18.92 -1.42
CA SER A 283 19.66 18.40 -2.78
C SER A 283 18.66 19.00 -3.77
N ASP A 284 19.04 19.05 -5.04
CA ASP A 284 18.20 19.47 -6.16
C ASP A 284 17.30 18.31 -6.61
N VAL A 285 15.98 18.49 -6.55
CA VAL A 285 15.00 17.41 -6.83
C VAL A 285 14.37 17.59 -8.21
N CYS A 286 14.40 16.55 -9.03
CA CYS A 286 13.43 16.40 -10.10
C CYS A 286 12.37 15.37 -9.69
N TRP A 287 11.10 15.76 -9.84
CA TRP A 287 9.95 14.88 -9.65
C TRP A 287 9.58 14.21 -10.97
N GLN A 288 9.05 13.00 -10.91
CA GLN A 288 8.46 12.30 -12.04
C GLN A 288 7.41 13.19 -12.74
N ASN A 289 7.48 13.27 -14.07
CA ASN A 289 6.43 13.92 -14.87
C ASN A 289 5.19 13.01 -14.93
N LYS A 290 4.44 12.96 -13.82
CA LYS A 290 3.26 12.10 -13.63
C LYS A 290 2.19 12.29 -14.73
N VAL A 291 2.18 13.43 -15.43
CA VAL A 291 1.23 13.81 -16.49
C VAL A 291 1.61 13.24 -17.87
N ASN A 292 2.83 12.70 -18.03
CA ASN A 292 3.28 12.03 -19.25
C ASN A 292 3.96 10.68 -18.95
N SER A 293 3.60 10.05 -17.84
CA SER A 293 4.24 8.85 -17.30
C SER A 293 3.72 7.58 -17.99
N LYS A 294 4.64 6.69 -18.37
CA LYS A 294 4.39 5.30 -18.76
C LYS A 294 4.66 4.31 -17.63
N ALA A 295 5.32 4.73 -16.55
CA ALA A 295 5.78 3.84 -15.49
C ALA A 295 4.63 3.19 -14.67
N LEU A 296 4.29 1.95 -15.05
CA LEU A 296 3.28 1.07 -14.45
C LEU A 296 3.31 1.08 -12.93
N ALA A 297 4.52 0.96 -12.35
CA ALA A 297 4.72 0.90 -10.91
C ALA A 297 4.10 2.11 -10.17
N THR A 298 3.99 3.27 -10.80
CA THR A 298 3.33 4.43 -10.18
C THR A 298 1.88 4.60 -10.61
N GLY A 299 1.45 4.02 -11.73
CA GLY A 299 0.16 4.30 -12.37
C GLY A 299 -1.05 3.99 -11.48
N TYR A 300 -0.94 3.00 -10.59
CA TYR A 300 -2.05 2.54 -9.76
C TYR A 300 -2.41 3.47 -8.59
N SER A 301 -1.53 4.40 -8.20
CA SER A 301 -1.66 5.26 -7.02
C SER A 301 -1.32 6.73 -7.30
N SER A 302 -1.57 7.60 -6.31
CA SER A 302 -1.15 9.00 -6.29
C SER A 302 0.36 9.20 -6.19
N VAL A 303 1.17 8.14 -6.08
CA VAL A 303 2.61 8.24 -5.85
C VAL A 303 3.33 8.97 -6.99
N VAL A 304 4.33 9.77 -6.63
CA VAL A 304 5.21 10.46 -7.57
C VAL A 304 6.65 10.10 -7.21
N SER A 305 7.37 9.49 -8.15
CA SER A 305 8.80 9.18 -7.93
C SER A 305 9.69 10.42 -8.08
N ARG A 306 10.97 10.32 -7.71
CA ARG A 306 11.94 11.43 -7.82
C ARG A 306 13.38 10.96 -7.99
N VAL A 307 14.22 11.89 -8.46
CA VAL A 307 15.67 11.84 -8.22
C VAL A 307 16.11 13.13 -7.56
N SER A 308 16.84 13.02 -6.46
CA SER A 308 17.50 14.14 -5.78
C SER A 308 19.01 14.07 -6.03
N VAL A 309 19.66 15.20 -6.30
CA VAL A 309 21.10 15.26 -6.58
C VAL A 309 21.77 16.35 -5.75
N LEU A 310 22.87 16.03 -5.07
CA LEU A 310 23.76 16.98 -4.42
C LEU A 310 25.19 16.76 -4.89
N ASN A 311 25.66 17.62 -5.80
CA ASN A 311 27.03 17.60 -6.33
C ASN A 311 28.03 18.24 -5.34
N ALA A 312 28.08 17.69 -4.12
CA ALA A 312 29.01 18.05 -3.05
C ALA A 312 29.23 16.83 -2.15
N HIS A 313 30.44 16.70 -1.58
CA HIS A 313 30.71 15.68 -0.58
C HIS A 313 29.80 15.85 0.65
N VAL A 314 29.45 14.73 1.28
CA VAL A 314 28.59 14.68 2.47
C VAL A 314 29.27 13.85 3.56
N GLU A 315 29.43 14.46 4.73
CA GLU A 315 29.92 13.83 5.97
C GLU A 315 28.88 12.82 6.51
N TYR A 316 28.78 11.67 5.86
CA TYR A 316 27.77 10.64 6.12
C TYR A 316 27.91 9.90 7.46
N VAL A 317 28.90 10.28 8.28
CA VAL A 317 29.05 9.84 9.68
C VAL A 317 28.32 10.77 10.67
N ASP A 318 27.61 11.80 10.20
CA ASP A 318 26.76 12.68 11.01
C ASP A 318 25.33 12.10 11.15
N PRO A 319 24.81 11.85 12.38
CA PRO A 319 23.43 11.41 12.61
C PRO A 319 22.36 12.28 11.95
N ARG A 320 22.63 13.57 11.73
CA ARG A 320 21.72 14.51 11.05
C ARG A 320 21.62 14.26 9.55
N VAL A 321 22.65 13.65 8.95
CA VAL A 321 22.62 13.17 7.56
C VAL A 321 21.77 11.90 7.49
N THR A 322 22.11 10.90 8.31
CA THR A 322 21.36 9.64 8.42
C THR A 322 19.87 9.85 8.62
N LYS A 323 19.45 10.74 9.55
CA LYS A 323 18.03 10.99 9.78
C LYS A 323 17.33 11.57 8.53
N GLN A 324 17.93 12.54 7.85
CA GLN A 324 17.34 13.12 6.63
C GLN A 324 17.26 12.11 5.49
N VAL A 325 18.24 11.21 5.38
CA VAL A 325 18.25 10.16 4.36
C VAL A 325 17.28 9.03 4.69
N TYR A 326 17.12 8.68 5.97
CA TYR A 326 16.03 7.83 6.46
C TYR A 326 14.64 8.42 6.13
N ASP A 327 14.41 9.70 6.46
CA ASP A 327 13.14 10.40 6.16
C ASP A 327 12.87 10.42 4.65
N SER A 328 13.93 10.57 3.84
CA SER A 328 13.88 10.55 2.37
C SER A 328 13.51 9.17 1.83
N LEU A 329 14.20 8.11 2.28
CA LEU A 329 13.97 6.73 1.85
C LEU A 329 12.56 6.25 2.22
N LEU A 330 12.18 6.40 3.50
CA LEU A 330 10.88 5.96 4.02
C LEU A 330 9.74 6.95 3.74
N THR A 331 9.89 7.78 2.71
CA THR A 331 8.75 8.39 2.00
C THR A 331 7.94 7.31 1.25
N TYR A 332 8.58 6.22 0.82
CA TYR A 332 8.02 5.25 -0.13
C TYR A 332 7.80 3.84 0.46
N THR A 333 6.95 3.06 -0.20
CA THR A 333 6.72 1.63 -0.02
C THR A 333 6.61 0.96 -1.41
N ARG A 334 6.86 -0.34 -1.54
CA ARG A 334 6.68 -1.08 -2.82
C ARG A 334 5.97 -2.40 -2.56
N TYR A 335 5.35 -2.97 -3.59
CA TYR A 335 4.72 -4.30 -3.63
C TYR A 335 4.22 -4.61 -5.05
N THR A 336 4.52 -5.71 -5.73
CA THR A 336 5.38 -6.88 -5.42
C THR A 336 6.63 -6.90 -6.30
N ASN A 337 7.72 -7.50 -5.82
CA ASN A 337 8.92 -7.74 -6.63
C ASN A 337 8.73 -8.82 -7.73
N SER A 338 7.61 -9.55 -7.71
CA SER A 338 7.39 -10.72 -8.56
C SER A 338 6.94 -10.43 -9.99
N SER A 339 6.72 -9.16 -10.39
CA SER A 339 6.25 -8.84 -11.75
C SER A 339 6.40 -7.36 -12.08
N ALA A 340 6.81 -7.02 -13.31
CA ALA A 340 6.78 -5.64 -13.78
C ALA A 340 5.35 -5.07 -13.92
N TRP A 341 4.34 -5.93 -14.14
CA TRP A 341 2.97 -5.52 -14.43
C TRP A 341 2.08 -5.36 -13.18
N SER A 342 2.41 -6.00 -12.06
CA SER A 342 1.76 -5.74 -10.75
C SER A 342 2.71 -5.24 -9.66
N ASN A 343 3.94 -4.83 -10.01
CA ASN A 343 4.72 -3.97 -9.13
C ASN A 343 3.98 -2.64 -8.96
N ALA A 344 3.92 -2.15 -7.73
CA ALA A 344 3.37 -0.86 -7.38
C ALA A 344 4.31 -0.19 -6.36
N LEU A 345 4.72 1.02 -6.67
CA LEU A 345 5.26 1.99 -5.72
C LEU A 345 4.06 2.66 -5.01
N GLY A 346 4.25 3.02 -3.76
CA GLY A 346 3.27 3.74 -2.95
C GLY A 346 3.94 4.68 -1.96
N TRP A 347 3.12 5.43 -1.23
CA TRP A 347 3.56 6.20 -0.07
C TRP A 347 3.69 5.30 1.15
N LYS A 348 4.73 5.53 1.96
CA LYS A 348 4.87 4.88 3.27
C LYS A 348 3.74 5.33 4.21
N VAL A 349 3.22 4.42 5.03
CA VAL A 349 2.18 4.80 6.02
C VAL A 349 2.82 5.58 7.16
N ASN A 350 2.38 6.83 7.34
CA ASN A 350 2.73 7.63 8.51
C ASN A 350 1.98 7.12 9.74
N ARG A 351 2.62 6.28 10.55
CA ARG A 351 2.03 5.67 11.76
C ARG A 351 1.66 6.66 12.86
N ASN A 352 2.02 7.93 12.73
CA ASN A 352 1.60 9.01 13.62
C ASN A 352 0.38 9.80 13.11
N MET A 353 -0.24 9.38 11.98
CA MET A 353 -1.41 10.07 11.42
C MET A 353 -2.67 9.87 12.27
N PRO A 354 -3.49 10.93 12.51
CA PRO A 354 -4.71 10.81 13.31
C PRO A 354 -5.68 9.77 12.75
N GLY A 355 -6.15 8.86 13.60
CA GLY A 355 -7.10 7.81 13.23
C GLY A 355 -6.46 6.49 12.77
N PHE A 356 -5.13 6.42 12.65
CA PHE A 356 -4.40 5.15 12.52
C PHE A 356 -4.26 4.44 13.88
N GLN A 357 -4.37 3.11 13.92
CA GLN A 357 -4.11 2.29 15.11
C GLN A 357 -3.39 0.98 14.77
N ILE A 358 -2.52 0.53 15.68
CA ILE A 358 -2.04 -0.86 15.78
C ILE A 358 -2.53 -1.38 17.14
N VAL A 359 -3.18 -2.55 17.15
CA VAL A 359 -3.78 -3.10 18.38
C VAL A 359 -3.47 -4.59 18.51
N ASP A 360 -2.76 -4.94 19.57
CA ASP A 360 -2.56 -6.32 20.01
C ASP A 360 -3.74 -6.76 20.90
N MET A 361 -4.25 -7.97 20.68
CA MET A 361 -5.37 -8.57 21.43
C MET A 361 -5.03 -9.98 21.86
N ILE A 362 -5.23 -10.32 23.14
CA ILE A 362 -5.12 -11.70 23.62
C ILE A 362 -6.45 -12.43 23.36
N ARG A 363 -6.38 -13.58 22.67
CA ARG A 363 -7.52 -14.46 22.38
C ARG A 363 -7.29 -15.85 22.98
N PRO A 364 -8.29 -16.46 23.63
CA PRO A 364 -8.25 -17.87 23.99
C PRO A 364 -8.48 -18.73 22.73
N GLU A 365 -7.45 -19.39 22.23
CA GLU A 365 -7.49 -20.25 21.04
C GLU A 365 -6.89 -21.62 21.39
N ASN A 366 -7.62 -22.71 21.12
CA ASN A 366 -7.15 -24.10 21.33
C ASN A 366 -6.50 -24.37 22.71
N GLY A 367 -7.04 -23.79 23.78
CA GLY A 367 -6.54 -23.94 25.15
C GLY A 367 -5.33 -23.05 25.50
N ARG A 368 -4.94 -22.10 24.65
CA ARG A 368 -3.84 -21.16 24.86
C ARG A 368 -4.32 -19.71 24.76
N ASN A 369 -3.55 -18.80 25.36
CA ASN A 369 -3.69 -17.37 25.10
C ASN A 369 -2.77 -16.98 23.94
N VAL A 370 -3.36 -16.60 22.80
CA VAL A 370 -2.65 -16.19 21.59
C VAL A 370 -2.77 -14.67 21.43
N LYS A 371 -1.64 -13.99 21.20
CA LYS A 371 -1.63 -12.58 20.81
C LYS A 371 -1.90 -12.45 19.31
N ARG A 372 -3.11 -12.03 18.97
CA ARG A 372 -3.50 -11.58 17.63
C ARG A 372 -3.27 -10.08 17.51
N GLN A 373 -3.21 -9.57 16.28
CA GLN A 373 -2.98 -8.15 16.02
C GLN A 373 -3.92 -7.67 14.90
N TYR A 374 -4.43 -6.44 14.99
CA TYR A 374 -5.05 -5.76 13.87
C TYR A 374 -4.49 -4.35 13.68
N TRP A 375 -4.52 -3.86 12.44
CA TRP A 375 -4.19 -2.48 12.08
C TRP A 375 -5.45 -1.80 11.54
N SER A 376 -5.66 -0.50 11.77
CA SER A 376 -6.82 0.22 11.23
C SER A 376 -6.53 1.67 10.87
N TYR A 377 -7.35 2.24 10.00
CA TYR A 377 -7.41 3.66 9.70
C TYR A 377 -8.86 4.15 9.64
N VAL A 378 -9.17 5.16 10.46
CA VAL A 378 -10.47 5.86 10.50
C VAL A 378 -10.24 7.33 10.15
N PRO A 379 -10.40 7.74 8.86
CA PRO A 379 -10.04 9.08 8.41
C PRO A 379 -10.82 10.16 9.16
N ALA A 380 -10.19 11.27 9.51
CA ALA A 380 -10.84 12.33 10.30
C ALA A 380 -12.15 12.84 9.67
N LYS A 381 -12.24 12.88 8.34
CA LYS A 381 -13.45 13.28 7.60
C LYS A 381 -14.65 12.36 7.82
N VAL A 382 -14.47 11.09 8.16
CA VAL A 382 -15.58 10.14 8.35
C VAL A 382 -16.32 10.36 9.68
N GLN A 383 -15.69 11.10 10.60
CA GLN A 383 -16.27 11.45 11.89
C GLN A 383 -17.16 12.71 11.80
N ASP A 384 -17.08 13.47 10.70
CA ASP A 384 -17.93 14.65 10.48
C ASP A 384 -19.36 14.24 10.10
N LYS A 385 -20.27 14.34 11.06
CA LYS A 385 -21.70 14.03 10.88
C LYS A 385 -22.45 14.94 9.90
N ARG A 386 -21.84 16.02 9.40
CA ARG A 386 -22.39 16.83 8.29
C ARG A 386 -22.11 16.19 6.92
N LEU A 387 -21.00 15.47 6.82
CA LEU A 387 -20.62 14.69 5.63
C LEU A 387 -21.20 13.27 5.71
N PHE A 388 -21.17 12.63 6.88
CA PHE A 388 -21.57 11.24 7.09
C PHE A 388 -22.62 11.12 8.21
N PRO A 389 -23.86 11.63 8.01
CA PRO A 389 -24.89 11.67 9.05
C PRO A 389 -25.21 10.26 9.59
N ASN A 390 -25.43 9.31 8.67
CA ASN A 390 -25.68 7.90 8.98
C ASN A 390 -24.41 7.13 9.40
N GLY A 391 -23.26 7.80 9.45
CA GLY A 391 -21.94 7.17 9.50
C GLY A 391 -21.36 6.90 8.11
N ALA A 392 -20.12 6.43 8.09
CA ALA A 392 -19.37 6.09 6.90
C ALA A 392 -19.17 4.56 6.79
N PRO A 393 -19.02 4.01 5.58
CA PRO A 393 -18.76 2.58 5.40
C PRO A 393 -17.46 2.08 6.02
N VAL A 394 -17.39 0.76 6.27
CA VAL A 394 -16.22 0.10 6.86
C VAL A 394 -15.81 -1.12 6.06
N ILE A 395 -14.52 -1.19 5.72
CA ILE A 395 -13.88 -2.30 5.03
C ILE A 395 -13.08 -3.13 6.04
N TYR A 396 -13.38 -4.42 6.13
CA TYR A 396 -12.51 -5.40 6.78
C TYR A 396 -11.70 -6.13 5.70
N ALA A 397 -10.40 -5.90 5.65
CA ALA A 397 -9.51 -6.42 4.62
C ALA A 397 -8.51 -7.44 5.18
N PHE A 398 -8.48 -8.64 4.60
CA PHE A 398 -7.68 -9.78 5.07
C PHE A 398 -6.51 -10.06 4.13
N GLY A 399 -5.32 -10.28 4.71
CA GLY A 399 -4.08 -10.54 3.99
C GLY A 399 -3.98 -11.97 3.44
N GLY A 400 -3.01 -12.17 2.54
CA GLY A 400 -2.65 -13.47 2.00
C GLY A 400 -1.68 -14.24 2.89
N ASN A 401 -1.46 -15.53 2.59
CA ASN A 401 -0.47 -16.34 3.32
C ASN A 401 0.93 -15.71 3.18
N GLY A 402 1.58 -15.40 4.29
CA GLY A 402 2.87 -14.69 4.33
C GLY A 402 2.79 -13.18 4.10
N ASN A 403 1.61 -12.59 3.91
CA ASN A 403 1.43 -11.14 3.83
C ASN A 403 0.93 -10.60 5.18
N ALA A 404 1.78 -10.71 6.21
CA ALA A 404 1.50 -10.23 7.56
C ALA A 404 0.89 -8.82 7.57
N VAL A 405 -0.06 -8.56 8.48
CA VAL A 405 -0.81 -7.28 8.59
C VAL A 405 0.03 -6.00 8.41
N PHE A 406 1.24 -5.92 8.99
CA PHE A 406 2.21 -4.84 8.74
C PHE A 406 2.38 -4.55 7.24
N GLN A 407 2.68 -5.61 6.47
CA GLN A 407 3.08 -5.51 5.09
C GLN A 407 1.89 -5.21 4.21
N TYR A 408 0.78 -5.90 4.44
CA TYR A 408 -0.44 -5.74 3.66
C TYR A 408 -1.11 -4.37 3.88
N PHE A 409 -1.04 -3.83 5.10
CA PHE A 409 -1.55 -2.47 5.38
C PHE A 409 -0.71 -1.39 4.69
N GLU A 410 0.62 -1.54 4.68
CA GLU A 410 1.52 -0.60 4.01
C GLU A 410 1.43 -0.72 2.48
N SER A 411 1.43 -1.93 1.93
CA SER A 411 1.50 -2.16 0.49
C SER A 411 0.19 -1.91 -0.27
N SER A 412 -0.95 -2.18 0.36
CA SER A 412 -2.26 -2.09 -0.30
C SER A 412 -2.66 -0.67 -0.69
N GLN A 413 -2.10 0.35 -0.03
CA GLN A 413 -2.43 1.78 -0.19
C GLN A 413 -3.93 2.09 0.02
N TYR A 414 -4.70 1.24 0.70
CA TYR A 414 -6.14 1.45 0.89
C TYR A 414 -6.46 2.71 1.72
N ILE A 415 -5.46 3.29 2.39
CA ILE A 415 -5.53 4.61 3.04
C ILE A 415 -5.83 5.71 2.00
N GLU A 416 -5.17 5.72 0.84
CA GLU A 416 -5.44 6.69 -0.24
C GLU A 416 -6.90 6.63 -0.67
N LEU A 417 -7.44 5.41 -0.78
CA LEU A 417 -8.80 5.17 -1.21
C LEU A 417 -9.82 5.49 -0.09
N ALA A 418 -9.44 5.31 1.18
CA ALA A 418 -10.23 5.75 2.34
C ALA A 418 -10.30 7.29 2.42
N ASP A 419 -9.18 7.98 2.24
CA ASP A 419 -9.11 9.45 2.18
C ASP A 419 -9.73 10.03 0.90
N THR A 420 -9.80 9.25 -0.19
CA THR A 420 -10.58 9.61 -1.38
C THR A 420 -12.08 9.43 -1.13
N TYR A 421 -12.54 8.19 -0.92
CA TYR A 421 -13.97 7.85 -0.96
C TYR A 421 -14.70 7.93 0.39
N GLY A 422 -14.00 8.04 1.52
CA GLY A 422 -14.62 8.22 2.84
C GLY A 422 -15.23 6.94 3.42
N PHE A 423 -14.42 5.89 3.51
CA PHE A 423 -14.67 4.71 4.33
C PHE A 423 -13.56 4.55 5.37
N SER A 424 -13.77 3.68 6.36
CA SER A 424 -12.71 3.23 7.29
C SER A 424 -12.15 1.89 6.88
N VAL A 425 -10.86 1.64 7.14
CA VAL A 425 -10.19 0.37 6.84
C VAL A 425 -9.77 -0.31 8.14
N VAL A 426 -10.05 -1.60 8.26
CA VAL A 426 -9.62 -2.45 9.36
C VAL A 426 -8.98 -3.70 8.76
N MET A 427 -7.79 -4.05 9.22
CA MET A 427 -7.08 -5.27 8.80
C MET A 427 -6.78 -6.14 10.01
N PRO A 428 -7.67 -7.10 10.34
CA PRO A 428 -7.35 -8.20 11.22
C PRO A 428 -6.19 -9.01 10.64
N GLY A 429 -5.18 -9.30 11.46
CA GLY A 429 -4.00 -10.02 11.03
C GLY A 429 -4.09 -11.54 11.17
N GLU A 430 -3.30 -12.19 10.33
CA GLU A 430 -2.86 -13.59 10.44
C GLU A 430 -2.29 -13.90 11.84
N HIS A 431 -2.04 -15.18 12.13
CA HIS A 431 -1.14 -15.57 13.21
C HIS A 431 0.23 -16.00 12.66
N THR A 432 1.26 -16.01 13.50
CA THR A 432 2.60 -16.49 13.13
C THR A 432 2.56 -17.97 12.71
N GLY A 433 3.19 -18.28 11.57
CA GLY A 433 3.27 -19.60 10.95
C GLY A 433 4.10 -20.60 11.77
N ASN A 434 4.09 -21.88 11.36
CA ASN A 434 4.76 -22.96 12.08
C ASN A 434 6.30 -22.95 11.97
N ASP A 435 6.85 -22.17 11.05
CA ASP A 435 8.28 -21.83 10.98
C ASP A 435 8.70 -20.76 12.03
N GLY A 436 7.74 -20.03 12.61
CA GLY A 436 7.96 -18.92 13.54
C GLY A 436 8.32 -17.58 12.91
N VAL A 437 8.46 -17.53 11.57
CA VAL A 437 8.94 -16.36 10.82
C VAL A 437 8.03 -15.95 9.65
N THR A 438 7.03 -16.74 9.25
CA THR A 438 5.96 -16.30 8.33
C THR A 438 4.64 -16.09 9.08
N THR A 439 3.57 -15.79 8.36
CA THR A 439 2.22 -15.65 8.88
C THR A 439 1.21 -16.43 8.04
N THR A 440 0.12 -16.90 8.64
CA THR A 440 -0.93 -17.64 7.95
C THR A 440 -2.28 -17.52 8.66
N TRP A 441 -3.36 -17.84 7.96
CA TRP A 441 -4.70 -18.02 8.52
C TRP A 441 -4.99 -19.48 8.85
N SER A 442 -5.75 -19.72 9.93
CA SER A 442 -6.24 -21.04 10.32
C SER A 442 -7.59 -21.40 9.66
N ILE A 443 -8.32 -20.40 9.16
CA ILE A 443 -9.60 -20.51 8.42
C ILE A 443 -10.60 -21.42 9.15
N ASN A 444 -10.83 -21.11 10.42
CA ASN A 444 -11.76 -21.82 11.29
C ASN A 444 -12.37 -20.89 12.35
N GLU A 445 -13.08 -21.46 13.33
CA GLU A 445 -13.79 -20.72 14.37
C GLU A 445 -12.88 -19.75 15.16
N ASN A 446 -11.58 -20.04 15.35
CA ASN A 446 -10.67 -19.13 16.05
C ASN A 446 -10.50 -17.79 15.30
N ASP A 447 -10.38 -17.84 13.97
CA ASP A 447 -10.28 -16.62 13.15
C ASP A 447 -11.61 -15.87 13.07
N TYR A 448 -12.74 -16.57 12.97
CA TYR A 448 -14.07 -15.97 13.07
C TYR A 448 -14.28 -15.26 14.42
N GLN A 449 -13.91 -15.91 15.53
CA GLN A 449 -14.00 -15.35 16.88
C GLN A 449 -12.97 -14.24 17.14
N PHE A 450 -11.83 -14.22 16.44
CA PHE A 450 -10.92 -13.07 16.43
C PHE A 450 -11.55 -11.88 15.68
N ILE A 451 -12.12 -12.10 14.50
CA ILE A 451 -12.73 -11.05 13.69
C ILE A 451 -13.93 -10.42 14.40
N LEU A 452 -14.79 -11.21 15.05
CA LEU A 452 -15.85 -10.69 15.92
C LEU A 452 -15.30 -9.79 17.04
N ALA A 453 -14.15 -10.13 17.63
CA ALA A 453 -13.54 -9.30 18.68
C ALA A 453 -12.96 -7.98 18.12
N VAL A 454 -12.37 -7.99 16.92
CA VAL A 454 -11.93 -6.76 16.24
C VAL A 454 -13.13 -5.88 15.87
N MET A 455 -14.21 -6.48 15.35
CA MET A 455 -15.46 -5.76 15.07
C MET A 455 -16.07 -5.16 16.34
N GLN A 456 -16.05 -5.89 17.47
CA GLN A 456 -16.53 -5.39 18.76
C GLN A 456 -15.70 -4.20 19.28
N ASP A 457 -14.37 -4.30 19.25
CA ASP A 457 -13.46 -3.23 19.71
C ASP A 457 -13.54 -1.98 18.82
N MET A 458 -13.51 -2.16 17.49
CA MET A 458 -13.69 -1.06 16.54
C MET A 458 -15.06 -0.41 16.64
N ASN A 459 -16.13 -1.19 16.88
CA ASN A 459 -17.47 -0.63 17.11
C ASN A 459 -17.59 0.09 18.47
N GLY A 460 -16.91 -0.39 19.52
CA GLY A 460 -16.83 0.28 20.82
C GLY A 460 -16.12 1.63 20.75
N LYS A 461 -15.07 1.74 19.92
CA LYS A 461 -14.29 2.98 19.70
C LYS A 461 -14.98 3.96 18.73
N TYR A 462 -15.47 3.46 17.60
CA TYR A 462 -15.85 4.26 16.44
C TYR A 462 -17.26 3.99 15.89
N GLY A 463 -18.03 3.08 16.48
CA GLY A 463 -19.33 2.63 15.96
C GLY A 463 -20.37 3.73 15.71
N GLN A 464 -20.31 4.83 16.48
CA GLN A 464 -21.14 6.02 16.26
C GLN A 464 -20.87 6.74 14.92
N TYR A 465 -19.67 6.57 14.35
CA TYR A 465 -19.25 7.11 13.06
C TYR A 465 -19.36 6.09 11.93
N PHE A 466 -19.66 4.82 12.22
CA PHE A 466 -19.76 3.76 11.24
C PHE A 466 -21.21 3.56 10.78
N ASP A 467 -21.39 3.44 9.47
CA ASP A 467 -22.64 3.01 8.87
C ASP A 467 -22.78 1.49 9.02
N GLN A 468 -23.56 1.08 10.01
CA GLN A 468 -23.79 -0.32 10.37
C GLN A 468 -24.48 -1.13 9.25
N LYS A 469 -24.98 -0.46 8.20
CA LYS A 469 -25.58 -1.06 7.01
C LYS A 469 -24.60 -1.24 5.86
N ARG A 470 -23.40 -0.65 5.95
CA ARG A 470 -22.34 -0.61 4.92
C ARG A 470 -21.00 -1.09 5.47
N ILE A 471 -21.01 -2.29 6.04
CA ILE A 471 -19.83 -3.05 6.47
C ILE A 471 -19.53 -4.14 5.45
N TYR A 472 -18.30 -4.23 4.94
CA TYR A 472 -17.91 -5.15 3.86
C TYR A 472 -16.61 -5.92 4.17
N ALA A 473 -16.40 -7.04 3.48
CA ALA A 473 -15.23 -7.91 3.65
C ALA A 473 -14.46 -8.13 2.33
N PHE A 474 -13.16 -7.83 2.32
CA PHE A 474 -12.24 -8.01 1.20
C PHE A 474 -11.13 -9.00 1.57
N GLY A 475 -10.87 -10.01 0.75
CA GLY A 475 -9.78 -10.96 1.04
C GLY A 475 -8.82 -11.17 -0.13
N HIS A 476 -7.52 -10.98 0.09
CA HIS A 476 -6.49 -11.37 -0.88
C HIS A 476 -6.02 -12.81 -0.64
N SER A 477 -5.93 -13.64 -1.70
CA SER A 477 -5.32 -14.97 -1.65
C SER A 477 -5.92 -15.86 -0.54
N GLN A 478 -5.14 -16.27 0.47
CA GLN A 478 -5.62 -16.99 1.66
C GLN A 478 -6.68 -16.21 2.45
N GLY A 479 -6.55 -14.88 2.55
CA GLY A 479 -7.58 -13.99 3.11
C GLY A 479 -8.87 -13.99 2.27
N GLY A 480 -8.78 -14.31 0.97
CA GLY A 480 -9.93 -14.57 0.11
C GLY A 480 -10.63 -15.89 0.48
N ALA A 481 -9.86 -16.95 0.75
CA ALA A 481 -10.40 -18.21 1.27
C ALA A 481 -11.02 -18.05 2.67
N LEU A 482 -10.45 -17.20 3.51
CA LEU A 482 -11.05 -16.75 4.78
C LEU A 482 -12.35 -15.99 4.53
N THR A 483 -12.39 -15.05 3.58
CA THR A 483 -13.61 -14.29 3.24
C THR A 483 -14.73 -15.20 2.74
N ASN A 484 -14.39 -16.22 1.92
CA ASN A 484 -15.30 -17.30 1.54
C ASN A 484 -15.83 -18.06 2.78
N PHE A 485 -14.95 -18.47 3.71
CA PHE A 485 -15.36 -19.13 4.97
C PHE A 485 -16.26 -18.24 5.84
N LEU A 486 -15.93 -16.97 6.05
CA LEU A 486 -16.76 -16.03 6.82
C LEU A 486 -18.16 -15.91 6.21
N SER A 487 -18.24 -15.79 4.89
CA SER A 487 -19.51 -15.72 4.18
C SER A 487 -20.37 -16.99 4.31
N GLU A 488 -19.76 -18.15 4.55
CA GLU A 488 -20.47 -19.41 4.83
C GLU A 488 -20.90 -19.49 6.31
N ARG A 489 -19.97 -19.15 7.20
CA ARG A 489 -20.06 -19.32 8.65
C ARG A 489 -21.05 -18.35 9.31
N ASP A 490 -21.13 -17.13 8.78
CA ASP A 490 -22.23 -16.20 9.01
C ASP A 490 -22.44 -15.36 7.73
N PRO A 491 -23.40 -15.75 6.86
CA PRO A 491 -23.73 -15.01 5.65
C PRO A 491 -24.11 -13.54 5.89
N ASN A 492 -24.50 -13.15 7.11
CA ASN A 492 -24.96 -11.82 7.46
C ASN A 492 -23.97 -11.02 8.31
N LEU A 493 -22.74 -11.53 8.54
CA LEU A 493 -21.66 -10.79 9.18
C LEU A 493 -21.27 -9.52 8.40
N PHE A 494 -21.22 -9.63 7.06
CA PHE A 494 -20.94 -8.52 6.15
C PHE A 494 -22.06 -8.29 5.13
N THR A 495 -22.21 -7.05 4.68
CA THR A 495 -23.26 -6.66 3.73
C THR A 495 -22.95 -7.18 2.33
N ALA A 496 -21.70 -7.04 1.89
CA ALA A 496 -21.18 -7.69 0.70
C ALA A 496 -19.73 -8.11 0.90
N TYR A 497 -19.30 -9.09 0.09
CA TYR A 497 -18.00 -9.75 0.18
C TYR A 497 -17.26 -9.59 -1.15
N SER A 498 -15.93 -9.66 -1.13
CA SER A 498 -15.11 -9.83 -2.33
C SER A 498 -13.85 -10.66 -2.07
N VAL A 499 -13.33 -11.29 -3.12
CA VAL A 499 -12.07 -12.02 -3.11
C VAL A 499 -11.17 -11.56 -4.25
N ASN A 500 -9.91 -11.24 -3.93
CA ASN A 500 -8.86 -10.94 -4.91
C ASN A 500 -7.87 -12.11 -4.92
N ALA A 501 -7.65 -12.74 -6.07
CA ALA A 501 -6.82 -13.94 -6.22
C ALA A 501 -7.20 -15.09 -5.25
N GLY A 502 -8.46 -15.13 -4.81
CA GLY A 502 -8.89 -15.90 -3.64
C GLY A 502 -9.13 -17.38 -3.90
N GLY A 503 -8.74 -18.22 -2.94
CA GLY A 503 -9.05 -19.65 -2.97
C GLY A 503 -10.56 -19.92 -2.91
N GLY A 504 -11.08 -20.65 -3.90
CA GLY A 504 -12.49 -21.00 -4.01
C GLY A 504 -13.02 -21.91 -2.90
N ARG A 505 -14.35 -21.96 -2.74
CA ARG A 505 -15.02 -22.77 -1.72
C ARG A 505 -16.32 -23.40 -2.26
N ASN A 506 -16.54 -24.66 -1.92
CA ASN A 506 -17.83 -25.34 -2.14
C ASN A 506 -18.66 -25.21 -0.86
N PHE A 507 -19.81 -24.53 -0.96
CA PHE A 507 -20.68 -24.27 0.20
C PHE A 507 -21.62 -25.46 0.47
N PRO A 508 -21.94 -25.78 1.74
CA PRO A 508 -22.96 -26.77 2.09
C PRO A 508 -24.33 -26.45 1.47
N ALA A 509 -25.06 -27.47 1.05
CA ALA A 509 -26.42 -27.34 0.54
C ALA A 509 -27.33 -26.61 1.55
N GLY A 510 -28.06 -25.60 1.09
CA GLY A 510 -28.91 -24.75 1.95
C GLY A 510 -28.18 -23.59 2.64
N THR A 511 -26.89 -23.36 2.37
CA THR A 511 -26.17 -22.15 2.84
C THR A 511 -26.83 -20.90 2.25
N PRO A 512 -27.31 -19.93 3.07
CA PRO A 512 -28.03 -18.75 2.57
C PRO A 512 -27.22 -17.93 1.55
N PRO A 513 -27.85 -17.37 0.49
CA PRO A 513 -27.16 -16.57 -0.51
C PRO A 513 -26.44 -15.33 0.06
N ALA A 514 -25.31 -14.96 -0.55
CA ALA A 514 -24.59 -13.73 -0.24
C ALA A 514 -23.97 -13.13 -1.52
N PRO A 515 -23.90 -11.79 -1.65
CA PRO A 515 -23.27 -11.15 -2.80
C PRO A 515 -21.74 -11.19 -2.66
N MET A 516 -21.09 -11.78 -3.65
CA MET A 516 -19.63 -11.92 -3.76
C MET A 516 -19.09 -11.33 -5.08
N TYR A 517 -17.97 -10.62 -5.02
CA TYR A 517 -17.20 -10.14 -6.19
C TYR A 517 -15.84 -10.83 -6.25
N GLY A 518 -15.52 -11.55 -7.32
CA GLY A 518 -14.20 -12.10 -7.58
C GLY A 518 -13.35 -11.17 -8.44
N ILE A 519 -12.04 -11.08 -8.19
CA ILE A 519 -11.08 -10.45 -9.11
C ILE A 519 -9.77 -11.23 -9.14
N TYR A 520 -9.34 -11.62 -10.34
CA TYR A 520 -8.21 -12.54 -10.56
C TYR A 520 -7.31 -12.01 -11.68
N GLY A 521 -6.02 -12.30 -11.61
CA GLY A 521 -5.10 -11.98 -12.71
C GLY A 521 -5.18 -12.98 -13.88
N GLU A 522 -4.77 -12.56 -15.08
CA GLU A 522 -4.53 -13.43 -16.24
C GLU A 522 -3.37 -14.40 -15.99
N TYR A 523 -2.33 -13.95 -15.27
CA TYR A 523 -1.17 -14.75 -14.88
C TYR A 523 -1.22 -15.17 -13.40
N ASP A 524 -2.43 -15.25 -12.85
CA ASP A 524 -2.68 -15.64 -11.47
C ASP A 524 -2.48 -17.14 -11.27
N SER A 525 -1.83 -17.53 -10.17
CA SER A 525 -1.69 -18.93 -9.78
C SER A 525 -2.99 -19.51 -9.19
N ALA A 526 -3.92 -18.64 -8.77
CA ALA A 526 -5.30 -18.98 -8.48
C ALA A 526 -6.16 -18.78 -9.74
N ASN A 527 -6.55 -19.89 -10.37
CA ASN A 527 -7.43 -19.90 -11.54
C ASN A 527 -8.77 -19.18 -11.23
N ILE A 528 -9.21 -18.26 -12.10
CA ILE A 528 -10.46 -17.48 -11.98
C ILE A 528 -11.73 -18.35 -11.82
N LEU A 529 -11.72 -19.59 -12.30
CA LEU A 529 -12.82 -20.55 -12.12
C LEU A 529 -12.91 -21.11 -10.68
N SER A 530 -11.90 -20.87 -9.84
CA SER A 530 -11.77 -21.44 -8.50
C SER A 530 -12.90 -20.98 -7.57
N GLY A 531 -13.83 -21.90 -7.28
CA GLY A 531 -14.98 -21.63 -6.42
C GLY A 531 -16.17 -20.99 -7.13
N ARG A 532 -16.09 -20.66 -8.44
CA ARG A 532 -17.24 -20.19 -9.23
C ARG A 532 -18.42 -21.15 -9.06
N THR A 533 -18.22 -22.44 -9.30
CA THR A 533 -19.26 -23.47 -9.16
C THR A 533 -19.94 -23.49 -7.78
N GLY A 534 -19.17 -23.25 -6.71
CA GLY A 534 -19.71 -23.17 -5.35
C GLY A 534 -20.64 -21.97 -5.15
N TRP A 535 -20.22 -20.78 -5.62
CA TRP A 535 -21.05 -19.58 -5.57
C TRP A 535 -22.34 -19.70 -6.40
N PHE A 536 -22.28 -20.36 -7.54
CA PHE A 536 -23.46 -20.58 -8.39
C PHE A 536 -24.45 -21.55 -7.75
N ALA A 537 -23.97 -22.68 -7.23
CA ALA A 537 -24.80 -23.64 -6.49
C ALA A 537 -25.43 -23.04 -5.23
N ARG A 538 -24.71 -22.14 -4.52
CA ARG A 538 -25.19 -21.43 -3.34
C ARG A 538 -26.26 -20.38 -3.67
N ASN A 539 -26.00 -19.54 -4.66
CA ASN A 539 -26.85 -18.38 -4.97
C ASN A 539 -27.96 -18.69 -5.99
N GLY A 540 -28.02 -19.92 -6.51
CA GLY A 540 -29.04 -20.37 -7.48
C GLY A 540 -28.85 -19.79 -8.88
N LEU A 541 -27.58 -19.61 -9.31
CA LEU A 541 -27.21 -18.94 -10.55
C LEU A 541 -26.85 -19.95 -11.65
N ASN A 542 -27.07 -19.56 -12.92
CA ASN A 542 -26.65 -20.30 -14.10
C ASN A 542 -25.53 -19.55 -14.84
N VAL A 543 -24.50 -20.27 -15.31
CA VAL A 543 -23.33 -19.67 -15.97
C VAL A 543 -23.71 -18.91 -17.24
N ALA A 544 -24.70 -19.41 -17.99
CA ALA A 544 -25.16 -18.78 -19.22
C ALA A 544 -25.93 -17.46 -19.02
N ASP A 545 -26.35 -17.14 -17.79
CA ASP A 545 -27.15 -15.95 -17.47
C ASP A 545 -26.26 -14.74 -17.12
N GLY A 546 -24.97 -14.79 -17.50
CA GLY A 546 -23.98 -13.78 -17.19
C GLY A 546 -24.04 -12.59 -18.16
N VAL A 547 -24.08 -11.39 -17.60
CA VAL A 547 -24.00 -10.14 -18.36
C VAL A 547 -22.58 -9.59 -18.24
N THR A 548 -21.82 -9.62 -19.33
CA THR A 548 -20.52 -8.93 -19.42
C THR A 548 -20.78 -7.43 -19.51
N THR A 549 -20.43 -6.69 -18.47
CA THR A 549 -20.69 -5.24 -18.36
C THR A 549 -19.59 -4.40 -19.00
N ASP A 550 -18.35 -4.89 -18.94
CA ASP A 550 -17.15 -4.16 -19.37
C ASP A 550 -16.33 -5.01 -20.36
N PRO A 551 -16.80 -5.20 -21.61
CA PRO A 551 -16.13 -6.03 -22.62
C PRO A 551 -15.03 -5.28 -23.41
N PHE A 552 -14.32 -4.33 -22.76
CA PHE A 552 -13.44 -3.29 -23.33
C PHE A 552 -14.13 -2.22 -24.21
N ASP A 553 -13.90 -0.94 -23.91
CA ASP A 553 -14.18 0.21 -24.80
C ASP A 553 -13.19 1.37 -24.56
N LEU A 554 -12.61 1.91 -25.64
CA LEU A 554 -11.74 3.10 -25.76
C LEU A 554 -11.61 3.40 -27.28
N PRO A 555 -11.35 4.66 -27.74
CA PRO A 555 -10.44 5.63 -27.14
C PRO A 555 -11.05 7.06 -26.99
N ALA A 556 -10.39 8.02 -26.33
CA ALA A 556 -9.36 8.84 -26.96
C ALA A 556 -8.47 9.64 -25.97
N ARG A 557 -7.16 9.46 -26.16
CA ARG A 557 -6.00 10.38 -25.98
C ARG A 557 -6.14 11.62 -25.07
N PHE A 558 -5.09 11.81 -24.26
CA PHE A 558 -4.70 12.94 -23.38
C PHE A 558 -5.08 12.83 -21.90
N ASN A 559 -4.04 12.92 -21.05
CA ASN A 559 -4.02 13.14 -19.58
C ASN A 559 -3.92 11.96 -18.56
N ASN A 560 -3.70 10.70 -19.00
CA ASN A 560 -2.74 9.72 -18.40
C ASN A 560 -2.98 9.19 -16.92
N PRO A 561 -2.20 8.24 -16.29
CA PRO A 561 -0.99 7.48 -16.65
C PRO A 561 -1.09 5.93 -16.44
N VAL A 562 -2.01 5.19 -17.07
CA VAL A 562 -1.96 3.69 -17.07
C VAL A 562 -2.30 3.04 -18.42
N GLN A 563 -2.75 3.81 -19.41
CA GLN A 563 -3.28 3.34 -20.69
C GLN A 563 -2.18 2.92 -21.71
N TYR A 564 -1.05 2.41 -21.24
CA TYR A 564 0.13 2.10 -22.05
C TYR A 564 0.61 0.67 -21.82
N LEU A 565 -0.33 -0.26 -21.95
CA LEU A 565 -0.11 -1.69 -21.75
C LEU A 565 -0.52 -2.53 -22.97
N ILE A 566 -0.61 -1.92 -24.16
CA ILE A 566 -0.99 -2.62 -25.40
C ILE A 566 -0.13 -2.08 -26.56
N TYR A 567 0.25 -2.95 -27.49
CA TYR A 567 1.06 -2.58 -28.66
C TYR A 567 0.40 -1.45 -29.48
N PRO A 568 1.15 -0.42 -29.91
CA PRO A 568 0.60 0.72 -30.64
C PRO A 568 0.05 0.37 -32.03
N ASP A 569 0.40 -0.81 -32.57
CA ASP A 569 0.13 -1.22 -33.95
C ASP A 569 -0.86 -2.40 -34.09
N THR A 570 -1.50 -2.87 -33.00
CA THR A 570 -2.57 -3.89 -33.05
C THR A 570 -3.95 -3.27 -32.87
N PRO A 571 -4.78 -3.11 -33.93
CA PRO A 571 -6.06 -2.39 -33.87
C PRO A 571 -7.19 -3.02 -33.03
N GLN A 572 -6.93 -4.10 -32.29
CA GLN A 572 -7.97 -4.93 -31.65
C GLN A 572 -8.31 -4.58 -30.20
N TYR A 573 -7.46 -3.87 -29.45
CA TYR A 573 -7.67 -3.72 -28.00
C TYR A 573 -7.58 -2.27 -27.48
N PRO A 574 -8.75 -1.60 -27.35
CA PRO A 574 -8.92 -0.32 -26.69
C PRO A 574 -8.22 -0.05 -25.34
N GLY A 575 -8.56 -0.89 -24.36
CA GLY A 575 -9.20 -0.40 -23.11
C GLY A 575 -8.42 -0.47 -21.79
N ASP A 576 -9.17 -0.35 -20.69
CA ASP A 576 -8.70 -0.60 -19.32
C ASP A 576 -8.37 -2.09 -19.13
N GLN A 577 -7.52 -2.43 -18.16
CA GLN A 577 -6.94 -3.79 -17.99
C GLN A 577 -7.91 -4.89 -17.50
N TYR A 578 -9.23 -4.71 -17.63
CA TYR A 578 -10.23 -5.55 -16.96
C TYR A 578 -11.43 -5.92 -17.84
N GLU A 579 -11.89 -7.18 -17.70
CA GLU A 579 -13.22 -7.63 -18.15
C GLU A 579 -14.06 -8.00 -16.92
N THR A 580 -15.33 -7.56 -16.84
CA THR A 580 -16.29 -8.00 -15.81
C THR A 580 -17.51 -8.69 -16.39
N THR A 581 -17.88 -9.83 -15.79
CA THR A 581 -19.18 -10.47 -15.98
C THR A 581 -19.94 -10.56 -14.65
N THR A 582 -21.24 -10.27 -14.69
CA THR A 582 -22.12 -10.20 -13.52
C THR A 582 -23.37 -11.06 -13.69
N TRP A 583 -23.78 -11.77 -12.64
CA TRP A 583 -24.95 -12.64 -12.59
C TRP A 583 -25.95 -12.14 -11.54
N TYR A 584 -27.22 -12.10 -11.93
CA TYR A 584 -28.30 -11.50 -11.15
C TYR A 584 -29.27 -12.58 -10.64
N ASN A 585 -29.92 -12.32 -9.52
CA ASN A 585 -31.06 -13.13 -9.08
C ASN A 585 -32.36 -12.72 -9.78
N ALA A 586 -33.43 -13.46 -9.55
CA ALA A 586 -34.76 -13.19 -10.11
C ALA A 586 -35.37 -11.82 -9.71
N SER A 587 -34.77 -11.10 -8.75
CA SER A 587 -35.14 -9.73 -8.35
C SER A 587 -34.25 -8.65 -8.99
N GLY A 588 -33.35 -9.02 -9.90
CA GLY A 588 -32.44 -8.09 -10.58
C GLY A 588 -31.28 -7.59 -9.71
N MET A 589 -30.99 -8.20 -8.56
CA MET A 589 -29.82 -7.86 -7.75
C MET A 589 -28.61 -8.73 -8.16
N PRO A 590 -27.40 -8.16 -8.34
CA PRO A 590 -26.23 -8.91 -8.77
C PRO A 590 -25.69 -9.78 -7.63
N MET A 591 -25.90 -11.09 -7.68
CA MET A 591 -25.51 -12.00 -6.59
C MET A 591 -24.08 -12.55 -6.74
N PHE A 592 -23.51 -12.50 -7.93
CA PHE A 592 -22.09 -12.77 -8.16
C PHE A 592 -21.58 -11.85 -9.27
N ALA A 593 -20.39 -11.30 -9.09
CA ALA A 593 -19.63 -10.63 -10.15
C ALA A 593 -18.21 -11.19 -10.17
N GLU A 594 -17.59 -11.24 -11.33
CA GLU A 594 -16.17 -11.60 -11.44
C GLU A 594 -15.44 -10.68 -12.40
N THR A 595 -14.15 -10.48 -12.15
CA THR A 595 -13.25 -9.71 -12.99
C THR A 595 -12.01 -10.53 -13.36
N LEU A 596 -11.70 -10.57 -14.65
CA LEU A 596 -10.37 -10.92 -15.14
C LEU A 596 -9.55 -9.62 -15.25
N ALA A 597 -8.33 -9.64 -14.74
CA ALA A 597 -7.37 -8.54 -14.80
C ALA A 597 -6.18 -8.95 -15.67
N TYR A 598 -6.11 -8.43 -16.88
CA TYR A 598 -5.09 -8.80 -17.87
C TYR A 598 -3.70 -8.32 -17.45
N GLY A 599 -2.66 -9.08 -17.78
CA GLY A 599 -1.25 -8.79 -17.45
C GLY A 599 -0.87 -8.97 -15.98
N LYS A 600 -1.86 -8.94 -15.08
CA LYS A 600 -1.71 -9.08 -13.64
C LYS A 600 -1.49 -10.55 -13.25
N GLU A 601 -0.58 -10.79 -12.31
CA GLU A 601 -0.36 -12.09 -11.66
C GLU A 601 -1.09 -12.22 -10.30
N HIS A 602 -0.71 -13.21 -9.48
CA HIS A 602 -1.26 -13.48 -8.14
C HIS A 602 -0.94 -12.35 -7.14
N ASN A 603 -1.61 -11.20 -7.28
CA ASN A 603 -1.25 -10.01 -6.54
C ASN A 603 -2.41 -9.09 -6.12
N ASN A 604 -2.09 -8.14 -5.24
CA ASN A 604 -3.00 -7.13 -4.70
C ASN A 604 -2.61 -5.72 -5.15
N THR A 605 -3.48 -5.04 -5.89
CA THR A 605 -3.23 -3.69 -6.40
C THR A 605 -4.28 -2.70 -5.93
N VAL A 606 -3.86 -1.43 -5.81
CA VAL A 606 -4.73 -0.28 -5.52
C VAL A 606 -5.87 -0.19 -6.54
N SER A 607 -5.58 -0.47 -7.81
CA SER A 607 -6.56 -0.51 -8.91
C SER A 607 -7.63 -1.60 -8.73
N SER A 608 -7.25 -2.82 -8.36
CA SER A 608 -8.22 -3.90 -8.08
C SER A 608 -9.18 -3.52 -6.95
N PHE A 609 -8.68 -2.96 -5.85
CA PHE A 609 -9.56 -2.53 -4.75
C PHE A 609 -10.41 -1.30 -5.10
N ARG A 610 -9.83 -0.31 -5.80
CA ARG A 610 -10.57 0.86 -6.30
C ARG A 610 -11.76 0.42 -7.16
N ARG A 611 -11.58 -0.60 -8.00
CA ARG A 611 -12.65 -1.18 -8.82
C ARG A 611 -13.72 -1.87 -7.99
N THR A 612 -13.35 -2.79 -7.10
CA THR A 612 -14.30 -3.44 -6.16
C THR A 612 -15.05 -2.44 -5.28
N TRP A 613 -14.42 -1.35 -4.85
CA TRP A 613 -15.12 -0.28 -4.14
C TRP A 613 -16.18 0.38 -5.02
N LEU A 614 -15.79 0.85 -6.22
CA LEU A 614 -16.65 1.61 -7.12
C LEU A 614 -17.83 0.80 -7.65
N GLU A 615 -17.61 -0.44 -8.08
CA GLU A 615 -18.62 -1.26 -8.78
C GLU A 615 -19.41 -2.19 -7.85
N TRP A 616 -18.88 -2.50 -6.66
CA TRP A 616 -19.51 -3.46 -5.75
C TRP A 616 -19.94 -2.83 -4.43
N TYR A 617 -18.98 -2.47 -3.57
CA TYR A 617 -19.29 -2.12 -2.19
C TYR A 617 -20.18 -0.88 -2.09
N ASN A 618 -19.86 0.17 -2.84
CA ASN A 618 -20.58 1.44 -2.78
C ASN A 618 -22.05 1.33 -3.25
N HIS A 619 -22.42 0.20 -3.87
CA HIS A 619 -23.77 -0.13 -4.30
C HIS A 619 -24.55 -1.03 -3.33
N TRP A 620 -23.91 -1.65 -2.34
CA TRP A 620 -24.56 -2.57 -1.39
C TRP A 620 -24.85 -1.93 -0.03
N SER A 621 -26.07 -2.05 0.48
CA SER A 621 -26.47 -1.58 1.81
C SER A 621 -27.52 -2.51 2.44
N ARG A 622 -28.09 -2.14 3.60
CA ARG A 622 -29.20 -2.84 4.25
C ARG A 622 -30.39 -1.92 4.57
N ASP A 623 -31.60 -2.47 4.52
CA ASP A 623 -32.82 -1.79 4.96
C ASP A 623 -32.90 -1.72 6.51
N SER A 624 -34.07 -1.38 7.08
CA SER A 624 -34.29 -1.35 8.53
C SER A 624 -34.60 -2.71 9.16
N ALA A 625 -34.91 -3.74 8.36
CA ALA A 625 -35.11 -5.11 8.81
C ALA A 625 -33.83 -5.98 8.68
N GLY A 626 -32.78 -5.43 8.05
CA GLY A 626 -31.51 -6.11 7.82
C GLY A 626 -31.40 -6.79 6.45
N ASN A 627 -32.43 -6.69 5.60
CA ASN A 627 -32.37 -7.20 4.22
C ASN A 627 -31.36 -6.40 3.41
N ARG A 628 -30.67 -7.07 2.48
CA ARG A 628 -29.75 -6.40 1.55
C ARG A 628 -30.52 -5.60 0.50
N ILE A 629 -29.99 -4.44 0.16
CA ILE A 629 -30.47 -3.57 -0.93
C ILE A 629 -29.31 -3.18 -1.84
N TYR A 630 -29.58 -2.99 -3.14
CA TYR A 630 -28.58 -2.64 -4.15
C TYR A 630 -29.00 -1.36 -4.91
N ALA A 631 -28.08 -0.39 -5.03
CA ALA A 631 -28.28 0.79 -5.86
C ALA A 631 -27.89 0.51 -7.31
N ALA A 632 -28.81 0.59 -8.26
CA ALA A 632 -28.48 0.42 -9.68
C ALA A 632 -27.81 1.66 -10.32
N ALA A 633 -27.75 2.80 -9.62
CA ALA A 633 -27.23 4.07 -10.15
C ALA A 633 -25.89 4.47 -9.50
N THR A 634 -24.87 4.73 -10.32
CA THR A 634 -23.61 5.36 -9.94
C THR A 634 -23.74 6.89 -9.91
N PRO A 635 -23.00 7.60 -9.03
CA PRO A 635 -22.91 9.05 -9.07
C PRO A 635 -22.19 9.52 -10.36
N PRO A 636 -22.25 10.82 -10.71
CA PRO A 636 -21.56 11.35 -11.88
C PRO A 636 -20.05 11.07 -11.81
N ALA A 637 -19.52 10.34 -12.79
CA ALA A 637 -18.13 9.85 -12.80
C ALA A 637 -17.06 10.97 -12.81
N SER A 638 -17.43 12.19 -13.21
CA SER A 638 -16.62 13.39 -13.02
C SER A 638 -17.51 14.59 -12.71
N VAL A 639 -16.94 15.57 -11.99
CA VAL A 639 -17.63 16.78 -11.55
C VAL A 639 -16.68 17.95 -11.71
N SER A 640 -17.00 18.86 -12.62
CA SER A 640 -16.23 20.09 -12.84
C SER A 640 -16.74 21.22 -11.95
N LEU A 641 -15.84 22.13 -11.56
CA LEU A 641 -16.17 23.32 -10.77
C LEU A 641 -15.70 24.59 -11.49
N GLN A 642 -16.59 25.57 -11.57
CA GLN A 642 -16.26 26.94 -11.95
C GLN A 642 -16.65 27.89 -10.81
N VAL A 643 -15.73 28.76 -10.38
CA VAL A 643 -16.00 29.80 -9.37
C VAL A 643 -16.24 31.14 -10.07
N VAL A 644 -17.29 31.86 -9.68
CA VAL A 644 -17.75 33.08 -10.32
C VAL A 644 -17.95 34.19 -9.27
N PRO A 645 -17.14 35.25 -9.27
CA PRO A 645 -15.95 35.47 -10.12
C PRO A 645 -14.75 34.59 -9.68
N GLY A 646 -13.91 34.21 -10.64
CA GLY A 646 -12.64 33.49 -10.37
C GLY A 646 -11.56 34.31 -9.66
N VAL A 647 -11.83 35.59 -9.38
CA VAL A 647 -11.01 36.47 -8.53
C VAL A 647 -11.80 36.81 -7.27
N LEU A 648 -11.43 36.18 -6.16
CA LEU A 648 -12.04 36.36 -4.84
C LEU A 648 -11.35 37.49 -4.09
N ASN A 649 -11.87 38.71 -4.26
CA ASN A 649 -11.39 39.88 -3.51
C ASN A 649 -11.97 39.91 -2.08
N LEU A 650 -11.30 39.27 -1.13
CA LEU A 650 -11.69 39.15 0.28
C LEU A 650 -11.36 40.40 1.13
N ARG A 651 -10.74 41.45 0.56
CA ARG A 651 -10.56 42.77 1.22
C ARG A 651 -11.89 43.39 1.68
N SER A 652 -12.97 43.05 0.99
CA SER A 652 -14.34 43.28 1.44
C SER A 652 -15.00 41.93 1.65
N THR A 653 -15.36 41.60 2.88
CA THR A 653 -16.04 40.36 3.27
C THR A 653 -17.54 40.37 2.95
N ALA A 654 -18.11 41.52 2.59
CA ALA A 654 -19.51 41.64 2.22
C ALA A 654 -19.81 41.02 0.83
N GLY A 655 -20.98 40.39 0.72
CA GLY A 655 -21.50 39.79 -0.52
C GLY A 655 -21.47 38.26 -0.53
N LEU A 656 -21.74 37.71 -1.71
CA LEU A 656 -21.83 36.28 -1.95
C LEU A 656 -20.73 35.84 -2.93
N VAL A 657 -20.35 34.56 -2.85
CA VAL A 657 -19.50 33.89 -3.83
C VAL A 657 -20.32 32.75 -4.43
N THR A 658 -20.42 32.72 -5.75
CA THR A 658 -21.19 31.71 -6.47
C THR A 658 -20.23 30.77 -7.19
N SER A 659 -20.56 29.49 -7.22
CA SER A 659 -19.85 28.49 -8.00
C SER A 659 -20.84 27.61 -8.74
N VAL A 660 -20.42 27.11 -9.91
CA VAL A 660 -21.21 26.20 -10.74
C VAL A 660 -20.51 24.84 -10.75
N ILE A 661 -21.22 23.84 -10.23
CA ILE A 661 -20.87 22.43 -10.28
C ILE A 661 -21.51 21.87 -11.57
N THR A 662 -20.74 21.23 -12.45
CA THR A 662 -21.25 20.73 -13.74
C THR A 662 -20.79 19.30 -14.03
N VAL A 663 -21.69 18.45 -14.52
CA VAL A 663 -21.45 17.03 -14.83
C VAL A 663 -21.40 16.72 -16.34
N PRO A 664 -20.87 15.55 -16.75
CA PRO A 664 -20.89 15.07 -18.14
C PRO A 664 -22.26 15.10 -18.84
N ALA A 665 -22.25 14.94 -20.16
CA ALA A 665 -23.47 14.78 -20.95
C ALA A 665 -24.20 13.48 -20.57
N GLY A 666 -25.52 13.47 -20.69
CA GLY A 666 -26.37 12.33 -20.32
C GLY A 666 -26.73 12.22 -18.82
N VAL A 667 -26.09 12.98 -17.93
CA VAL A 667 -26.33 12.92 -16.48
C VAL A 667 -27.21 14.08 -16.03
N ASP A 668 -28.35 13.79 -15.39
CA ASP A 668 -29.25 14.80 -14.80
C ASP A 668 -29.14 14.83 -13.27
N LEU A 669 -28.56 15.90 -12.73
CA LEU A 669 -28.39 16.17 -11.30
C LEU A 669 -29.72 16.25 -10.54
N ARG A 670 -30.85 16.51 -11.20
CA ARG A 670 -32.17 16.55 -10.56
C ARG A 670 -32.67 15.17 -10.14
N GLN A 671 -32.05 14.10 -10.64
CA GLN A 671 -32.24 12.73 -10.15
C GLN A 671 -31.44 12.43 -8.87
N TRP A 672 -30.68 13.40 -8.35
CA TRP A 672 -29.80 13.26 -7.18
C TRP A 672 -30.15 14.33 -6.15
N SER A 673 -30.34 13.92 -4.90
CA SER A 673 -30.38 14.86 -3.78
C SER A 673 -28.94 15.20 -3.39
N ILE A 674 -28.53 16.47 -3.54
CA ILE A 674 -27.17 16.91 -3.23
C ILE A 674 -27.18 17.70 -1.92
N SER A 675 -26.41 17.23 -0.93
CA SER A 675 -26.45 17.71 0.45
C SER A 675 -25.05 17.94 1.04
N GLY A 676 -24.98 18.54 2.23
CA GLY A 676 -23.71 18.74 2.96
C GLY A 676 -22.71 19.69 2.29
N LEU A 677 -23.13 20.46 1.29
CA LEU A 677 -22.25 21.32 0.48
C LEU A 677 -21.55 22.38 1.34
N THR A 678 -20.22 22.30 1.39
CA THR A 678 -19.33 23.15 2.18
C THR A 678 -18.08 23.53 1.39
N MET A 679 -17.48 24.67 1.72
CA MET A 679 -16.22 25.16 1.16
C MET A 679 -15.39 25.82 2.26
N ALA A 680 -14.15 25.36 2.47
CA ALA A 680 -13.28 25.78 3.58
C ALA A 680 -13.96 25.79 4.97
N GLY A 681 -14.92 24.88 5.19
CA GLY A 681 -15.73 24.76 6.41
C GLY A 681 -17.03 25.59 6.41
N ALA A 682 -17.17 26.58 5.54
CA ALA A 682 -18.38 27.38 5.38
C ALA A 682 -19.48 26.57 4.64
N PRO A 683 -20.74 26.55 5.13
CA PRO A 683 -21.84 25.91 4.43
C PRO A 683 -22.30 26.75 3.23
N ALA A 684 -22.86 26.08 2.22
CA ALA A 684 -23.63 26.75 1.18
C ALA A 684 -24.87 27.44 1.79
N VAL A 685 -25.10 28.70 1.43
CA VAL A 685 -26.26 29.49 1.87
C VAL A 685 -27.46 29.39 0.91
N SER A 686 -27.21 29.00 -0.34
CA SER A 686 -28.26 28.60 -1.27
C SER A 686 -27.72 27.66 -2.35
N THR A 687 -28.62 26.85 -2.90
CA THR A 687 -28.37 25.90 -3.98
C THR A 687 -29.52 25.92 -4.98
N ALA A 688 -29.21 25.76 -6.27
CA ALA A 688 -30.21 25.67 -7.32
C ALA A 688 -29.69 24.82 -8.49
N TYR A 689 -30.51 23.90 -9.01
CA TYR A 689 -30.22 23.24 -10.28
C TYR A 689 -30.50 24.22 -11.43
N ALA A 690 -29.65 24.22 -12.44
CA ALA A 690 -29.89 24.94 -13.68
C ALA A 690 -30.96 24.21 -14.53
N SER A 691 -31.53 24.92 -15.49
CA SER A 691 -32.58 24.39 -16.38
C SER A 691 -32.11 23.21 -17.24
N ASP A 692 -30.81 23.11 -17.52
CA ASP A 692 -30.18 22.00 -18.24
C ASP A 692 -30.20 20.66 -17.47
N GLY A 693 -30.40 20.69 -16.15
CA GLY A 693 -30.24 19.53 -15.26
C GLY A 693 -28.80 19.07 -15.05
N ARG A 694 -27.82 19.62 -15.79
CA ARG A 694 -26.41 19.23 -15.75
C ARG A 694 -25.55 20.12 -14.86
N SER A 695 -26.05 21.31 -14.54
CA SER A 695 -25.34 22.30 -13.74
C SER A 695 -26.08 22.56 -12.43
N MET A 696 -25.35 22.77 -11.34
CA MET A 696 -25.86 23.15 -10.02
C MET A 696 -25.11 24.39 -9.53
N VAL A 697 -25.85 25.47 -9.31
CA VAL A 697 -25.36 26.71 -8.74
C VAL A 697 -25.34 26.58 -7.22
N VAL A 698 -24.18 26.82 -6.62
CA VAL A 698 -23.94 26.76 -5.17
C VAL A 698 -23.40 28.10 -4.72
N THR A 699 -24.00 28.69 -3.69
CA THR A 699 -23.66 30.03 -3.21
C THR A 699 -23.17 29.98 -1.76
N PHE A 700 -22.11 30.73 -1.44
CA PHE A 700 -21.51 30.85 -0.11
C PHE A 700 -21.50 32.30 0.36
N ASN A 701 -21.59 32.52 1.68
CA ASN A 701 -21.35 33.83 2.26
C ASN A 701 -19.85 34.13 2.26
N LYS A 702 -19.46 35.20 1.57
CA LYS A 702 -18.06 35.59 1.35
C LYS A 702 -17.29 35.84 2.66
N ALA A 703 -17.97 36.30 3.72
CA ALA A 703 -17.35 36.53 5.02
C ALA A 703 -16.82 35.24 5.67
N GLN A 704 -17.49 34.11 5.42
CA GLN A 704 -17.11 32.79 5.95
C GLN A 704 -15.92 32.17 5.21
N LEU A 705 -15.54 32.71 4.04
CA LEU A 705 -14.40 32.22 3.25
C LEU A 705 -13.07 32.92 3.62
N SER A 706 -13.07 33.73 4.68
CA SER A 706 -11.91 34.50 5.17
C SER A 706 -10.73 33.63 5.64
N SER A 707 -10.94 32.32 5.84
CA SER A 707 -9.89 31.31 6.10
C SER A 707 -8.96 31.05 4.92
N LEU A 708 -9.37 31.33 3.67
CA LEU A 708 -8.55 31.09 2.49
C LEU A 708 -7.20 31.87 2.54
N PRO A 709 -6.06 31.27 2.13
CA PRO A 709 -4.83 32.02 1.91
C PRO A 709 -4.98 33.00 0.74
N ALA A 710 -4.12 34.00 0.66
CA ALA A 710 -4.01 34.87 -0.52
C ALA A 710 -3.04 34.26 -1.54
N GLY A 711 -3.27 34.51 -2.84
CA GLY A 711 -2.43 34.00 -3.92
C GLY A 711 -3.19 33.88 -5.24
N ASP A 712 -2.47 33.60 -6.33
CA ASP A 712 -3.05 33.53 -7.68
C ASP A 712 -3.66 32.17 -8.05
N ASN A 713 -3.17 31.09 -7.43
CA ASN A 713 -3.62 29.71 -7.65
C ASN A 713 -4.02 29.04 -6.34
N VAL A 714 -5.00 29.62 -5.63
CA VAL A 714 -5.50 29.06 -4.38
C VAL A 714 -6.53 27.96 -4.68
N PRO A 715 -6.43 26.76 -4.08
CA PRO A 715 -7.41 25.70 -4.30
C PRO A 715 -8.74 26.05 -3.62
N PHE A 716 -9.80 26.12 -4.42
CA PHE A 716 -11.18 26.29 -4.00
C PHE A 716 -11.91 24.96 -4.19
N THR A 717 -12.07 24.19 -3.12
CA THR A 717 -12.73 22.88 -3.14
C THR A 717 -14.10 22.95 -2.47
N ILE A 718 -15.13 22.50 -3.17
CA ILE A 718 -16.45 22.23 -2.58
C ILE A 718 -16.54 20.74 -2.27
N SER A 719 -16.94 20.42 -1.04
CA SER A 719 -17.22 19.06 -0.58
C SER A 719 -18.68 18.91 -0.19
N GLY A 720 -19.27 17.75 -0.41
CA GLY A 720 -20.65 17.41 -0.03
C GLY A 720 -20.97 15.93 -0.26
N GLN A 721 -22.25 15.61 -0.47
CA GLN A 721 -22.71 14.25 -0.78
C GLN A 721 -23.71 14.27 -1.95
N PHE A 722 -23.53 13.37 -2.92
CA PHE A 722 -24.61 12.89 -3.78
C PHE A 722 -25.42 11.85 -2.99
N ASN A 723 -26.75 11.93 -3.06
CA ASN A 723 -27.65 10.98 -2.41
C ASN A 723 -28.71 10.53 -3.41
N ARG A 724 -28.95 9.22 -3.49
CA ARG A 724 -29.97 8.60 -4.34
C ARG A 724 -30.34 7.24 -3.78
N ASP A 725 -31.63 6.89 -3.82
CA ASP A 725 -32.18 5.59 -3.42
C ASP A 725 -31.76 5.09 -2.00
N GLY A 726 -31.42 6.02 -1.10
CA GLY A 726 -30.96 5.75 0.26
C GLY A 726 -29.43 5.65 0.44
N PHE A 727 -28.67 5.70 -0.66
CA PHE A 727 -27.22 5.62 -0.69
C PHE A 727 -26.58 7.02 -0.74
N GLN A 728 -25.32 7.11 -0.30
CA GLN A 728 -24.58 8.37 -0.17
C GLN A 728 -23.15 8.22 -0.71
N TRP A 729 -22.76 9.07 -1.66
CA TRP A 729 -21.46 9.10 -2.32
C TRP A 729 -20.82 10.49 -2.16
N PRO A 730 -19.51 10.60 -1.83
CA PRO A 730 -18.87 11.89 -1.63
C PRO A 730 -18.88 12.72 -2.91
N LEU A 731 -19.35 13.96 -2.80
CA LEU A 731 -19.12 14.99 -3.81
C LEU A 731 -17.84 15.73 -3.41
N SER A 732 -16.88 15.80 -4.33
CA SER A 732 -15.72 16.69 -4.23
C SER A 732 -15.48 17.29 -5.61
N ALA A 733 -15.39 18.62 -5.69
CA ALA A 733 -15.09 19.34 -6.92
C ALA A 733 -14.18 20.53 -6.59
N ALA A 734 -13.15 20.77 -7.40
CA ALA A 734 -12.13 21.76 -7.11
C ALA A 734 -11.79 22.63 -8.33
N ALA A 735 -11.42 23.88 -8.06
CA ALA A 735 -10.93 24.85 -9.04
C ALA A 735 -9.78 25.68 -8.45
N ALA A 736 -8.89 26.21 -9.29
CA ALA A 736 -7.95 27.24 -8.88
C ALA A 736 -8.61 28.62 -8.97
N VAL A 737 -8.39 29.48 -7.97
CA VAL A 737 -8.89 30.86 -7.94
C VAL A 737 -7.82 31.83 -7.43
N LYS A 738 -7.90 33.09 -7.88
CA LYS A 738 -7.06 34.18 -7.36
C LYS A 738 -7.73 34.79 -6.13
N VAL A 739 -7.13 34.63 -4.95
CA VAL A 739 -7.60 35.24 -3.70
C VAL A 739 -6.79 36.50 -3.40
N MET A 740 -7.46 37.64 -3.33
CA MET A 740 -6.87 38.88 -2.84
C MET A 740 -7.30 39.13 -1.40
N LYS A 741 -6.32 39.22 -0.50
CA LYS A 741 -6.45 39.87 0.81
C LYS A 741 -5.79 41.24 0.79
#